data_AF-A0A1F3GJD8-F1
#
_entry.id   AF-A0A1F3GJD8-F1
#
_cell.length_a   1.000
_cell.length_b   1.000
_cell.length_c   1.000
_cell.angle_alpha   90.00
_cell.angle_beta   90.00
_cell.angle_gamma   90.00
#
_symmetry.space_group_name_H-M   'P 1'
#
loop_
_entity.id
_entity.type
_entity.pdbx_description
1 polymer ?
#
loop_
_entity_poly.entity_id
_entity_poly.type
_entity_poly.pdbx_seq_one_letter_code
_entity_poly.pdbx_strand_id
1 'polypeptide(L)'
;MNDSYELSIEVSEQYDFNQSSLAQIEQNPWVRNQWPIVYFIHHDARKIAYVGESTNASSRIKNHLSNPKRFPLNKISIIGSDKFNKSATLDIESSLIQYITAEGTFELQNGNFGLVNHNYYQQDLYKNLFKQIWERLIEKKIVTKTLKEIEDSELYKYSPYKSLSEDQYNSALEILEVITNKKSSVIFVSGCAGTGKTILATYLMKLLSSEVPDIINEDFNENEIIEINYIIDFQRRNPNAKIGLVVAMTSLRETLKNVFRKVPGLKSSMVIGPSDVANSSENYDLLIVDEAHRLRQYRNIGWMGIFRNNNRLLGLNDSGTELDWIMMKSKNQIFFYDSAQSVKPSDVDSARFNELLNDSNTVKLELKSQMRVRAGNNYIKFIDDILNVKVNEHYRFKDEKYELLVFDHFPDLFKELSDREKTYKFARMIAGYSWKWVSKNVDVSKTEVYDIELDGMRFRWNIATKDWINSPTAFNEIGCIHTTQGYDLNYAAVIFGKEIRYDKETNSIEIDRDEYYDSSGINGINDDDILKTYIINIYKTLLYRGIRGTFIYACDKDLRNYLKEHIDAYNPRGTKSTKPDFPFRVIPFEDVKPYVNSIPFINIEVAAGNFSEEQPIEELTWIETPFSVSAKEGYFVCKVVGESMNRKIPNGSYCLFKKDPGGSRNGDIVLAESFLIDDSDFGKGYTIKQYHSEKSISEDGWHHSSIILKPMSNNPYYQNIVLSNDEIVKFNIRGVFVKVID
;
A
#
# COMPACT_ATOMS: atom_id res chain seq x y z
N MET A 1 16.68 17.75 -33.31
CA MET A 1 17.20 17.52 -31.96
C MET A 1 16.11 16.78 -31.21
N ASN A 2 16.29 15.46 -31.09
CA ASN A 2 15.42 14.58 -30.32
C ASN A 2 15.88 14.67 -28.86
N ASP A 3 15.28 15.56 -28.08
CA ASP A 3 15.40 15.51 -26.62
C ASP A 3 14.13 14.85 -26.08
N SER A 4 14.04 13.54 -26.27
CA SER A 4 13.28 12.71 -25.34
C SER A 4 14.05 12.78 -24.02
N TYR A 5 13.58 13.56 -23.06
CA TYR A 5 14.07 13.51 -21.69
C TYR A 5 13.71 12.14 -21.09
N GLU A 6 14.49 11.11 -21.44
CA GLU A 6 14.57 9.88 -20.65
C GLU A 6 15.07 10.27 -19.26
N LEU A 7 14.41 9.75 -18.22
CA LEU A 7 14.91 9.83 -16.85
C LEU A 7 16.35 9.29 -16.83
N SER A 8 17.33 10.16 -16.53
CA SER A 8 18.74 9.75 -16.50
C SER A 8 19.03 9.07 -15.16
N ILE A 9 18.46 7.89 -14.95
CA ILE A 9 19.01 6.96 -13.97
C ILE A 9 20.31 6.43 -14.58
N GLU A 10 21.33 6.21 -13.75
CA GLU A 10 22.56 5.55 -14.16
C GLU A 10 22.97 4.58 -13.07
N VAL A 11 23.15 3.32 -13.44
CA VAL A 11 23.89 2.35 -12.62
C VAL A 11 25.21 2.14 -13.35
N SER A 12 26.30 2.59 -12.73
CA SER A 12 27.63 2.54 -13.34
C SER A 12 28.06 1.10 -13.63
N GLU A 13 29.08 0.95 -14.48
CA GLU A 13 29.87 -0.27 -14.46
C GLU A 13 30.53 -0.46 -13.09
N GLN A 14 30.86 -1.70 -12.76
CA GLN A 14 31.49 -2.03 -11.48
C GLN A 14 32.96 -1.61 -11.49
N TYR A 15 33.34 -0.78 -10.53
CA TYR A 15 34.73 -0.44 -10.25
C TYR A 15 35.32 -1.41 -9.23
N ASP A 16 36.63 -1.62 -9.25
CA ASP A 16 37.29 -2.32 -8.14
C ASP A 16 37.25 -1.44 -6.88
N PHE A 17 36.90 -2.04 -5.75
CA PHE A 17 36.85 -1.35 -4.46
C PHE A 17 38.23 -1.43 -3.78
N ASN A 18 39.15 -0.59 -4.23
CA ASN A 18 40.51 -0.48 -3.68
C ASN A 18 41.08 0.94 -3.85
N GLN A 19 42.19 1.22 -3.16
CA GLN A 19 42.80 2.55 -3.17
C GLN A 19 43.29 2.99 -4.56
N SER A 20 43.73 2.05 -5.40
CA SER A 20 44.19 2.34 -6.77
C SER A 20 43.07 2.78 -7.72
N SER A 21 41.83 2.34 -7.49
CA SER A 21 40.68 2.64 -8.36
C SER A 21 39.94 3.90 -7.96
N LEU A 22 40.33 4.53 -6.85
CA LEU A 22 39.67 5.71 -6.31
C LEU A 22 39.67 6.88 -7.30
N ALA A 23 40.80 7.11 -8.00
CA ALA A 23 40.89 8.15 -9.03
C ALA A 23 39.95 7.90 -10.22
N GLN A 24 39.65 6.64 -10.54
CA GLN A 24 38.68 6.28 -11.58
C GLN A 24 37.25 6.49 -11.11
N ILE A 25 36.93 6.13 -9.86
CA ILE A 25 35.60 6.36 -9.28
C ILE A 25 35.31 7.87 -9.17
N GLU A 26 36.31 8.68 -8.80
CA GLU A 26 36.20 10.15 -8.73
C GLU A 26 35.97 10.82 -10.10
N GLN A 27 36.21 10.12 -11.22
CA GLN A 27 35.87 10.61 -12.56
C GLN A 27 34.40 10.40 -12.92
N ASN A 28 33.66 9.57 -12.18
CA ASN A 28 32.23 9.39 -12.39
C ASN A 28 31.51 10.74 -12.26
N PRO A 29 30.65 11.16 -13.21
CA PRO A 29 30.04 12.49 -13.20
C PRO A 29 29.23 12.80 -11.94
N TRP A 30 28.55 11.80 -11.36
CA TRP A 30 27.74 11.96 -10.15
C TRP A 30 28.62 12.17 -8.92
N VAL A 31 29.73 11.42 -8.81
CA VAL A 31 30.71 11.54 -7.73
C VAL A 31 31.47 12.86 -7.83
N ARG A 32 31.98 13.19 -9.03
CA ARG A 32 32.79 14.38 -9.29
C ARG A 32 32.06 15.67 -8.98
N ASN A 33 30.79 15.75 -9.36
CA ASN A 33 29.96 16.95 -9.20
C ASN A 33 29.23 16.99 -7.85
N GLN A 34 29.52 16.06 -6.93
CA GLN A 34 28.93 16.02 -5.58
C GLN A 34 27.40 15.98 -5.57
N TRP A 35 26.81 15.23 -6.51
CA TRP A 35 25.38 14.95 -6.45
C TRP A 35 25.08 14.01 -5.29
N PRO A 36 23.87 14.09 -4.68
CA PRO A 36 23.36 12.99 -3.87
C PRO A 36 23.36 11.71 -4.70
N ILE A 37 23.98 10.64 -4.20
CA ILE A 37 24.01 9.34 -4.85
C ILE A 37 23.67 8.22 -3.89
N VAL A 38 23.37 7.06 -4.46
CA VAL A 38 23.38 5.77 -3.77
C VAL A 38 24.50 4.92 -4.36
N TYR A 39 25.14 4.07 -3.57
CA TYR A 39 26.21 3.19 -4.02
C TYR A 39 26.06 1.80 -3.39
N PHE A 40 26.54 0.80 -4.13
CA PHE A 40 26.49 -0.59 -3.73
C PHE A 40 27.90 -1.18 -3.75
N ILE A 41 28.40 -1.60 -2.59
CA ILE A 41 29.73 -2.21 -2.43
C ILE A 41 29.53 -3.70 -2.15
N HIS A 42 30.17 -4.59 -2.88
CA HIS A 42 29.99 -6.04 -2.68
C HIS A 42 31.28 -6.83 -2.84
N HIS A 43 31.20 -8.10 -2.45
CA HIS A 43 32.16 -9.13 -2.84
C HIS A 43 31.51 -10.21 -3.71
N ASP A 44 32.04 -10.42 -4.92
CA ASP A 44 31.47 -11.35 -5.91
C ASP A 44 31.27 -12.79 -5.41
N ALA A 45 32.33 -13.37 -4.82
CA ALA A 45 32.33 -14.76 -4.38
C ALA A 45 31.72 -14.99 -2.99
N ARG A 46 32.05 -14.14 -2.01
CA ARG A 46 31.58 -14.25 -0.61
C ARG A 46 30.12 -13.86 -0.42
N LYS A 47 29.51 -13.18 -1.40
CA LYS A 47 28.10 -12.76 -1.34
C LYS A 47 27.78 -11.91 -0.11
N ILE A 48 28.70 -11.01 0.24
CA ILE A 48 28.51 -9.97 1.26
C ILE A 48 28.43 -8.61 0.57
N ALA A 49 27.63 -7.69 1.10
CA ALA A 49 27.48 -6.35 0.52
C ALA A 49 27.13 -5.25 1.52
N TYR A 50 27.22 -4.01 1.05
CA TYR A 50 26.88 -2.79 1.76
C TYR A 50 26.19 -1.84 0.78
N VAL A 51 25.06 -1.26 1.19
CA VAL A 51 24.34 -0.23 0.44
C VAL A 51 24.55 1.08 1.18
N GLY A 52 24.86 2.18 0.50
CA GLY A 52 25.01 3.46 1.17
C GLY A 52 24.51 4.62 0.32
N GLU A 53 24.08 5.70 0.96
CA GLU A 53 23.91 6.99 0.29
C GLU A 53 24.96 8.02 0.72
N SER A 54 25.21 9.02 -0.11
CA SER A 54 26.03 10.16 0.28
C SER A 54 25.82 11.37 -0.63
N THR A 55 25.94 12.56 -0.04
CA THR A 55 26.16 13.83 -0.77
C THR A 55 27.64 14.12 -1.01
N ASN A 56 28.54 13.36 -0.38
CA ASN A 56 29.99 13.46 -0.57
C ASN A 56 30.60 12.06 -0.72
N ALA A 57 30.30 11.45 -1.87
CA ALA A 57 30.70 10.09 -2.19
C ALA A 57 32.21 9.84 -2.11
N SER A 58 33.05 10.76 -2.61
CA SER A 58 34.52 10.60 -2.55
C SER A 58 35.02 10.45 -1.12
N SER A 59 34.59 11.33 -0.21
CA SER A 59 34.97 11.23 1.21
C SER A 59 34.44 9.96 1.85
N ARG A 60 33.18 9.60 1.58
CA ARG A 60 32.53 8.41 2.13
C ARG A 60 33.22 7.12 1.69
N ILE A 61 33.62 7.03 0.42
CA ILE A 61 34.36 5.88 -0.12
C ILE A 61 35.75 5.76 0.53
N LYS A 62 36.47 6.87 0.75
CA LYS A 62 37.75 6.88 1.48
C LYS A 62 37.59 6.37 2.92
N ASN A 63 36.52 6.77 3.59
CA ASN A 63 36.20 6.28 4.93
C ASN A 63 35.94 4.77 4.93
N HIS A 64 35.16 4.25 3.97
CA HIS A 64 34.93 2.81 3.85
C HIS A 64 36.22 2.04 3.56
N LEU A 65 37.09 2.53 2.68
CA LEU A 65 38.39 1.90 2.40
C LEU A 65 39.32 1.88 3.62
N SER A 66 39.10 2.75 4.60
CA SER A 66 39.85 2.80 5.86
C SER A 66 39.20 1.94 6.96
N ASN A 67 37.98 1.44 6.76
CA ASN A 67 37.25 0.66 7.75
C ASN A 67 37.56 -0.85 7.60
N PRO A 68 38.14 -1.50 8.62
CA PRO A 68 38.52 -2.92 8.57
C PRO A 68 37.38 -3.88 8.21
N LYS A 69 36.13 -3.53 8.55
CA LYS A 69 34.95 -4.35 8.22
C LYS A 69 34.60 -4.36 6.73
N ARG A 70 35.03 -3.34 6.00
CA ARG A 70 34.77 -3.20 4.57
C ARG A 70 35.89 -3.77 3.71
N PHE A 71 37.04 -4.13 4.30
CA PHE A 71 38.16 -4.78 3.60
C PHE A 71 37.77 -6.05 2.83
N PRO A 72 36.80 -6.87 3.30
CA PRO A 72 36.34 -8.03 2.55
C PRO A 72 35.54 -7.70 1.29
N LEU A 73 35.18 -6.44 1.02
CA LEU A 73 34.45 -6.04 -0.19
C LEU A 73 35.44 -5.71 -1.31
N ASN A 74 35.08 -5.96 -2.58
CA ASN A 74 36.03 -5.84 -3.70
C ASN A 74 35.49 -5.12 -4.94
N LYS A 75 34.19 -4.80 -4.98
CA LYS A 75 33.54 -4.08 -6.09
C LYS A 75 32.65 -2.96 -5.56
N ILE A 76 32.51 -1.89 -6.33
CA ILE A 76 31.58 -0.79 -6.06
C ILE A 76 30.85 -0.37 -7.34
N SER A 77 29.53 -0.19 -7.23
CA SER A 77 28.67 0.39 -8.26
C SER A 77 28.08 1.71 -7.76
N ILE A 78 28.03 2.72 -8.63
CA ILE A 78 27.45 4.03 -8.35
C ILE A 78 26.07 4.10 -9.00
N ILE A 79 25.07 4.52 -8.23
CA ILE A 79 23.70 4.74 -8.68
C ILE A 79 23.45 6.25 -8.60
N GLY A 80 23.24 6.87 -9.76
CA GLY A 80 23.01 8.31 -9.90
C GLY A 80 21.72 8.62 -10.63
N SER A 81 21.13 9.79 -10.35
CA SER A 81 20.03 10.34 -11.12
C SER A 81 19.94 11.85 -10.95
N ASP A 82 19.50 12.55 -12.00
CA ASP A 82 19.22 13.99 -11.99
C ASP A 82 18.04 14.36 -11.05
N LYS A 83 17.26 13.37 -10.62
CA LYS A 83 16.15 13.53 -9.67
C LYS A 83 16.56 13.31 -8.21
N PHE A 84 17.78 12.85 -7.94
CA PHE A 84 18.21 12.56 -6.58
C PHE A 84 18.36 13.84 -5.76
N ASN A 85 17.67 13.85 -4.63
CA ASN A 85 17.90 14.77 -3.51
C ASN A 85 18.17 13.92 -2.26
N LYS A 86 18.58 14.56 -1.15
CA LYS A 86 18.96 13.84 0.07
C LYS A 86 17.86 12.91 0.61
N SER A 87 16.61 13.37 0.63
CA SER A 87 15.48 12.56 1.09
C SER A 87 15.23 11.36 0.16
N ALA A 88 15.34 11.58 -1.15
CA ALA A 88 15.18 10.52 -2.14
C ALA A 88 16.29 9.46 -2.06
N THR A 89 17.55 9.86 -1.87
CA THR A 89 18.66 8.88 -1.77
C THR A 89 18.56 8.04 -0.51
N LEU A 90 18.05 8.61 0.59
CA LEU A 90 17.80 7.89 1.85
C LEU A 90 16.65 6.88 1.71
N ASP A 91 15.56 7.25 1.02
CA ASP A 91 14.44 6.34 0.72
C ASP A 91 14.86 5.19 -0.22
N ILE A 92 15.67 5.50 -1.23
CA ILE A 92 16.21 4.51 -2.17
C ILE A 92 17.21 3.58 -1.50
N GLU A 93 18.11 4.09 -0.65
CA GLU A 93 19.02 3.27 0.17
C GLU A 93 18.22 2.31 1.04
N SER A 94 17.25 2.82 1.79
CA SER A 94 16.38 2.02 2.67
C SER A 94 15.66 0.92 1.89
N SER A 95 15.11 1.28 0.73
CA SER A 95 14.46 0.33 -0.17
C SER A 95 15.45 -0.72 -0.70
N LEU A 96 16.64 -0.32 -1.15
CA LEU A 96 17.65 -1.27 -1.63
C LEU A 96 18.08 -2.24 -0.52
N ILE A 97 18.28 -1.77 0.70
CA ILE A 97 18.61 -2.62 1.85
C ILE A 97 17.54 -3.69 2.06
N GLN A 98 16.27 -3.26 2.12
CA GLN A 98 15.12 -4.13 2.32
C GLN A 98 15.01 -5.19 1.20
N TYR A 99 15.05 -4.75 -0.06
CA TYR A 99 14.84 -5.64 -1.21
C TYR A 99 16.02 -6.57 -1.46
N ILE A 100 17.27 -6.11 -1.34
CA ILE A 100 18.46 -6.95 -1.55
C ILE A 100 18.53 -8.05 -0.48
N THR A 101 18.20 -7.72 0.77
CA THR A 101 18.20 -8.73 1.83
C THR A 101 17.10 -9.78 1.63
N ALA A 102 15.93 -9.36 1.18
CA ALA A 102 14.84 -10.29 0.87
C ALA A 102 15.08 -11.11 -0.40
N GLU A 103 15.84 -10.58 -1.36
CA GLU A 103 16.25 -11.30 -2.57
C GLU A 103 17.15 -12.49 -2.22
N GLY A 104 18.06 -12.30 -1.24
CA GLY A 104 18.87 -13.36 -0.62
C GLY A 104 20.20 -13.66 -1.33
N THR A 105 20.56 -12.91 -2.38
CA THR A 105 21.87 -13.03 -3.05
C THR A 105 23.01 -12.51 -2.17
N PHE A 106 22.77 -11.50 -1.34
CA PHE A 106 23.81 -10.90 -0.50
C PHE A 106 23.41 -10.86 0.98
N GLU A 107 24.41 -11.08 1.84
CA GLU A 107 24.38 -10.74 3.25
C GLU A 107 24.79 -9.27 3.43
N LEU A 108 23.84 -8.40 3.81
CA LEU A 108 24.10 -6.97 4.00
C LEU A 108 24.74 -6.65 5.34
N GLN A 109 25.76 -5.78 5.32
CA GLN A 109 26.47 -5.34 6.51
C GLN A 109 25.73 -4.24 7.30
N ASN A 110 24.83 -3.47 6.68
CA ASN A 110 24.23 -2.26 7.27
C ASN A 110 22.69 -2.23 7.30
N GLY A 111 22.03 -3.38 7.39
CA GLY A 111 20.57 -3.42 7.54
C GLY A 111 20.07 -3.11 8.96
N ASN A 112 20.93 -2.84 9.94
CA ASN A 112 20.58 -3.10 11.34
C ASN A 112 19.81 -1.98 12.07
N PHE A 113 19.72 -0.76 11.53
CA PHE A 113 19.23 0.41 12.29
C PHE A 113 18.42 1.38 11.41
N GLY A 114 17.49 2.11 12.03
CA GLY A 114 16.97 3.37 11.47
C GLY A 114 16.16 3.32 10.17
N LEU A 115 15.75 2.14 9.67
CA LEU A 115 14.89 2.03 8.49
C LEU A 115 13.47 2.51 8.83
N VAL A 116 13.25 3.81 8.75
CA VAL A 116 11.94 4.45 8.97
C VAL A 116 11.42 4.96 7.65
N ASN A 117 10.14 4.70 7.38
CA ASN A 117 9.46 5.31 6.24
C ASN A 117 9.23 6.79 6.53
N HIS A 118 9.82 7.65 5.71
CA HIS A 118 9.60 9.09 5.79
C HIS A 118 8.72 9.56 4.63
N ASN A 119 7.76 10.44 4.92
CA ASN A 119 7.05 11.17 3.88
C ASN A 119 7.91 12.34 3.42
N TYR A 120 8.08 12.51 2.11
CA TYR A 120 8.80 13.65 1.55
C TYR A 120 8.21 14.08 0.22
N TYR A 121 8.57 15.30 -0.20
CA TYR A 121 8.04 15.91 -1.42
C TYR A 121 8.25 14.99 -2.63
N GLN A 122 7.16 14.73 -3.36
CA GLN A 122 7.14 13.87 -4.57
C GLN A 122 7.54 12.40 -4.36
N GLN A 123 7.39 11.84 -3.16
CA GLN A 123 7.71 10.43 -2.86
C GLN A 123 7.14 9.41 -3.87
N ASP A 124 5.91 9.61 -4.37
CA ASP A 124 5.32 8.71 -5.37
C ASP A 124 6.09 8.68 -6.70
N LEU A 125 6.77 9.77 -7.07
CA LEU A 125 7.66 9.80 -8.25
C LEU A 125 8.86 8.86 -8.06
N TYR A 126 9.40 8.79 -6.85
CA TYR A 126 10.56 7.98 -6.52
C TYR A 126 10.26 6.49 -6.44
N LYS A 127 9.00 6.09 -6.19
CA LYS A 127 8.59 4.67 -6.31
C LYS A 127 8.78 4.14 -7.73
N ASN A 128 8.41 4.93 -8.74
CA ASN A 128 8.65 4.57 -10.15
C ASN A 128 10.15 4.58 -10.49
N LEU A 129 10.91 5.52 -9.90
CA LEU A 129 12.36 5.59 -10.04
C LEU A 129 13.04 4.34 -9.47
N PHE A 130 12.63 3.89 -8.28
CA PHE A 130 13.16 2.69 -7.64
C PHE A 130 12.92 1.44 -8.49
N LYS A 131 11.74 1.31 -9.12
CA LYS A 131 11.45 0.20 -10.04
C LYS A 131 12.46 0.15 -11.20
N GLN A 132 12.78 1.29 -11.79
CA GLN A 132 13.76 1.37 -12.88
C GLN A 132 15.19 1.11 -12.39
N ILE A 133 15.56 1.58 -11.18
CA ILE A 133 16.84 1.24 -10.55
C ILE A 133 16.96 -0.27 -10.40
N TRP A 134 15.91 -0.93 -9.90
CA TRP A 134 15.90 -2.38 -9.72
C TRP A 134 16.05 -3.16 -11.03
N GLU A 135 15.33 -2.75 -12.08
CA GLU A 135 15.46 -3.33 -13.43
C GLU A 135 16.90 -3.23 -13.94
N ARG A 136 17.57 -2.08 -13.76
CA ARG A 136 18.98 -1.92 -14.11
C ARG A 136 19.93 -2.76 -13.27
N LEU A 137 19.64 -2.96 -11.99
CA LEU A 137 20.43 -3.88 -11.14
C LEU A 137 20.32 -5.33 -11.64
N ILE A 138 19.17 -5.75 -12.17
CA ILE A 138 19.00 -7.06 -12.82
C ILE A 138 19.82 -7.12 -14.12
N GLU A 139 19.74 -6.08 -14.97
CA GLU A 139 20.51 -6.01 -16.23
C GLU A 139 22.02 -6.09 -15.99
N LYS A 140 22.52 -5.41 -14.94
CA LYS A 140 23.91 -5.46 -14.49
C LYS A 140 24.27 -6.76 -13.76
N LYS A 141 23.33 -7.70 -13.61
CA LYS A 141 23.49 -8.99 -12.91
C LYS A 141 23.94 -8.85 -11.46
N ILE A 142 23.58 -7.73 -10.82
CA ILE A 142 23.83 -7.51 -9.40
C ILE A 142 22.81 -8.34 -8.60
N VAL A 143 21.53 -8.28 -8.98
CA VAL A 143 20.44 -9.08 -8.40
C VAL A 143 19.78 -9.94 -9.46
N THR A 144 19.01 -10.96 -9.07
CA THR A 144 18.41 -11.91 -10.01
C THR A 144 16.89 -11.92 -10.02
N LYS A 145 16.24 -11.63 -8.89
CA LYS A 145 14.78 -11.66 -8.79
C LYS A 145 14.15 -10.30 -9.10
N THR A 146 12.97 -10.34 -9.68
CA THR A 146 12.12 -9.16 -9.86
C THR A 146 11.55 -8.66 -8.52
N LEU A 147 11.16 -7.39 -8.46
CA LEU A 147 10.51 -6.82 -7.27
C LEU A 147 9.30 -7.66 -6.84
N LYS A 148 8.46 -8.08 -7.79
CA LYS A 148 7.26 -8.87 -7.54
C LYS A 148 7.58 -10.21 -6.87
N GLU A 149 8.58 -10.94 -7.37
CA GLU A 149 9.00 -12.22 -6.76
C GLU A 149 9.51 -12.05 -5.33
N ILE A 150 10.15 -10.90 -5.04
CA ILE A 150 10.64 -10.57 -3.70
C ILE A 150 9.48 -10.20 -2.78
N GLU A 151 8.60 -9.31 -3.21
CA GLU A 151 7.42 -8.86 -2.45
C GLU A 151 6.50 -10.02 -2.05
N ASP A 152 6.37 -11.03 -2.93
CA ASP A 152 5.58 -12.23 -2.68
C ASP A 152 6.24 -13.17 -1.65
N SER A 153 7.56 -13.05 -1.43
CA SER A 153 8.33 -13.94 -0.56
C SER A 153 8.05 -13.73 0.94
N GLU A 154 8.07 -14.81 1.71
CA GLU A 154 7.98 -14.76 3.17
C GLU A 154 9.09 -13.92 3.81
N LEU A 155 10.29 -13.97 3.23
CA LEU A 155 11.45 -13.24 3.73
C LEU A 155 11.22 -11.74 3.66
N TYR A 156 10.61 -11.23 2.58
CA TYR A 156 10.26 -9.81 2.48
C TYR A 156 9.13 -9.40 3.43
N LYS A 157 8.08 -10.23 3.53
CA LYS A 157 6.88 -9.92 4.33
C LYS A 157 7.18 -9.78 5.82
N TYR A 158 8.04 -10.66 6.34
CA TYR A 158 8.38 -10.75 7.77
C TYR A 158 9.85 -10.40 8.06
N SER A 159 10.53 -9.71 7.13
CA SER A 159 11.92 -9.30 7.32
C SER A 159 12.03 -8.35 8.52
N PRO A 160 13.02 -8.52 9.41
CA PRO A 160 13.36 -7.49 10.39
C PRO A 160 13.96 -6.24 9.74
N TYR A 161 14.33 -6.30 8.46
CA TYR A 161 14.87 -5.19 7.67
C TYR A 161 13.78 -4.38 6.95
N LYS A 162 12.52 -4.63 7.27
CA LYS A 162 11.40 -3.89 6.67
C LYS A 162 11.28 -2.55 7.36
N SER A 163 11.20 -1.47 6.58
CA SER A 163 11.08 -0.13 7.13
C SER A 163 9.83 0.00 8.00
N LEU A 164 10.02 0.51 9.21
CA LEU A 164 8.95 0.78 10.15
C LEU A 164 8.22 2.07 9.76
N SER A 165 6.91 2.13 10.02
CA SER A 165 6.21 3.41 10.10
C SER A 165 6.69 4.21 11.32
N GLU A 166 6.50 5.53 11.29
CA GLU A 166 6.85 6.41 12.41
C GLU A 166 6.22 5.96 13.74
N ASP A 167 4.97 5.51 13.71
CA ASP A 167 4.23 4.98 14.85
C ASP A 167 4.85 3.68 15.42
N GLN A 168 5.25 2.76 14.54
CA GLN A 168 5.96 1.54 14.94
C GLN A 168 7.35 1.85 15.50
N TYR A 169 8.07 2.81 14.90
CA TYR A 169 9.39 3.22 15.34
C TYR A 169 9.34 3.87 16.74
N ASN A 170 8.41 4.80 16.96
CA ASN A 170 8.19 5.40 18.27
C ASN A 170 7.82 4.36 19.33
N SER A 171 6.98 3.39 18.95
CA SER A 171 6.65 2.25 19.83
C SER A 171 7.89 1.40 20.15
N ALA A 172 8.79 1.17 19.18
CA ALA A 172 10.05 0.47 19.42
C ALA A 172 10.90 1.21 20.46
N LEU A 173 11.05 2.53 20.32
CA LEU A 173 11.81 3.36 21.26
C LEU A 173 11.21 3.32 22.67
N GLU A 174 9.89 3.42 22.81
CA GLU A 174 9.23 3.36 24.12
C GLU A 174 9.38 1.97 24.75
N ILE A 175 9.28 0.89 23.97
CA ILE A 175 9.57 -0.48 24.44
C ILE A 175 11.00 -0.56 24.98
N LEU A 176 11.98 -0.10 24.21
CA LEU A 176 13.39 -0.10 24.60
C LEU A 176 13.63 0.70 25.87
N GLU A 177 12.99 1.86 26.01
CA GLU A 177 13.08 2.68 27.21
C GLU A 177 12.53 1.93 28.43
N VAL A 178 11.35 1.31 28.31
CA VAL A 178 10.67 0.59 29.40
C VAL A 178 11.50 -0.61 29.86
N ILE A 179 11.94 -1.47 28.93
CA ILE A 179 12.74 -2.65 29.27
C ILE A 179 14.10 -2.28 29.86
N THR A 180 14.67 -1.15 29.41
CA THR A 180 15.97 -0.69 29.90
C THR A 180 15.81 -0.11 31.29
N ASN A 181 14.84 0.79 31.50
CA ASN A 181 14.64 1.51 32.76
C ASN A 181 13.88 0.73 33.84
N LYS A 182 13.44 -0.51 33.54
CA LYS A 182 12.62 -1.35 34.44
C LYS A 182 11.38 -0.62 34.96
N LYS A 183 10.79 0.23 34.12
CA LYS A 183 9.50 0.88 34.44
C LYS A 183 8.40 -0.16 34.62
N SER A 184 8.51 -1.28 33.90
CA SER A 184 7.57 -2.38 33.90
C SER A 184 8.26 -3.67 33.43
N SER A 185 7.76 -4.82 33.88
CA SER A 185 8.11 -6.13 33.31
C SER A 185 7.14 -6.58 32.21
N VAL A 186 5.99 -5.93 32.04
CA VAL A 186 4.91 -6.34 31.13
C VAL A 186 4.52 -5.18 30.20
N ILE A 187 4.72 -5.37 28.90
CA ILE A 187 4.34 -4.40 27.88
C ILE A 187 3.28 -5.03 26.97
N PHE A 188 2.16 -4.34 26.77
CA PHE A 188 1.16 -4.70 25.77
C PHE A 188 1.25 -3.75 24.58
N VAL A 189 1.53 -4.29 23.40
CA VAL A 189 1.47 -3.58 22.13
C VAL A 189 0.19 -3.98 21.44
N SER A 190 -0.81 -3.09 21.50
CA SER A 190 -2.11 -3.26 20.88
C SER A 190 -2.11 -2.66 19.47
N GLY A 191 -3.00 -3.13 18.61
CA GLY A 191 -3.24 -2.54 17.31
C GLY A 191 -4.07 -3.46 16.45
N CYS A 192 -4.82 -2.90 15.50
CA CYS A 192 -5.68 -3.68 14.62
C CYS A 192 -4.90 -4.64 13.70
N ALA A 193 -5.62 -5.52 13.01
CA ALA A 193 -5.03 -6.34 11.95
C ALA A 193 -4.40 -5.45 10.85
N GLY A 194 -3.15 -5.72 10.50
CA GLY A 194 -2.43 -4.98 9.46
C GLY A 194 -1.66 -3.75 9.95
N THR A 195 -1.51 -3.54 11.26
CA THR A 195 -0.62 -2.51 11.85
C THR A 195 0.85 -2.95 11.95
N GLY A 196 1.20 -4.13 11.42
CA GLY A 196 2.58 -4.63 11.36
C GLY A 196 3.19 -5.08 12.69
N LYS A 197 2.37 -5.54 13.65
CA LYS A 197 2.81 -6.14 14.93
C LYS A 197 3.96 -7.16 14.80
N THR A 198 3.80 -8.15 13.92
CA THR A 198 4.85 -9.16 13.65
C THR A 198 6.15 -8.52 13.13
N ILE A 199 6.08 -7.51 12.27
CA ILE A 199 7.28 -6.81 11.76
C ILE A 199 8.00 -6.14 12.93
N LEU A 200 7.28 -5.41 13.78
CA LEU A 200 7.85 -4.79 14.98
C LEU A 200 8.47 -5.83 15.93
N ALA A 201 7.82 -6.98 16.13
CA ALA A 201 8.36 -8.07 16.94
C ALA A 201 9.69 -8.62 16.36
N THR A 202 9.75 -8.86 15.05
CA THR A 202 10.98 -9.33 14.38
C THR A 202 12.08 -8.27 14.39
N TYR A 203 11.73 -6.99 14.24
CA TYR A 203 12.64 -5.86 14.34
C TYR A 203 13.29 -5.81 15.72
N LEU A 204 12.49 -5.84 16.80
CA LEU A 204 12.99 -5.84 18.17
C LEU A 204 13.89 -7.06 18.45
N MET A 205 13.54 -8.25 17.96
CA MET A 205 14.39 -9.43 18.08
C MET A 205 15.76 -9.21 17.43
N LYS A 206 15.80 -8.62 16.23
CA LYS A 206 17.04 -8.32 15.52
C LYS A 206 17.85 -7.25 16.24
N LEU A 207 17.20 -6.17 16.65
CA LEU A 207 17.81 -5.04 17.33
C LEU A 207 18.50 -5.49 18.64
N LEU A 208 17.77 -6.22 19.50
CA LEU A 208 18.27 -6.68 20.80
C LEU A 208 19.34 -7.78 20.70
N SER A 209 19.34 -8.54 19.61
CA SER A 209 20.32 -9.62 19.35
C SER A 209 21.56 -9.15 18.60
N SER A 210 21.63 -7.88 18.17
CA SER A 210 22.76 -7.34 17.40
C SER A 210 23.94 -7.00 18.31
N GLU A 211 25.17 -7.30 17.90
CA GLU A 211 26.36 -7.09 18.72
C GLU A 211 26.78 -5.61 18.74
N VAL A 212 26.90 -5.02 19.94
CA VAL A 212 27.29 -3.62 20.16
C VAL A 212 28.67 -3.20 19.62
N PRO A 213 29.73 -4.02 19.66
CA PRO A 213 31.05 -3.64 19.15
C PRO A 213 31.05 -3.28 17.65
N ASP A 214 29.99 -3.67 16.93
CA ASP A 214 29.86 -3.40 15.51
C ASP A 214 29.52 -1.96 15.16
N ILE A 215 29.17 -1.14 16.15
CA ILE A 215 28.44 0.12 16.00
C ILE A 215 29.34 1.36 16.20
N ILE A 216 30.59 1.24 16.63
CA ILE A 216 31.36 2.43 17.04
C ILE A 216 31.98 3.20 15.85
N ASN A 217 31.95 2.65 14.63
CA ASN A 217 32.67 3.18 13.46
C ASN A 217 31.79 3.47 12.22
N GLU A 218 30.47 3.63 12.37
CA GLU A 218 29.60 4.05 11.26
C GLU A 218 29.06 5.47 11.49
N ASP A 219 28.77 6.19 10.40
CA ASP A 219 28.14 7.51 10.47
C ASP A 219 26.64 7.28 10.70
N PHE A 220 26.22 7.34 11.96
CA PHE A 220 24.81 7.18 12.35
C PHE A 220 24.08 8.52 12.34
N ASN A 221 22.81 8.50 11.96
CA ASN A 221 21.90 9.62 12.18
C ASN A 221 21.45 9.69 13.66
N GLU A 222 20.78 10.77 14.05
CA GLU A 222 20.35 10.99 15.44
C GLU A 222 19.45 9.86 15.98
N ASN A 223 18.54 9.35 15.15
CA ASN A 223 17.61 8.28 15.49
C ASN A 223 18.35 6.95 15.75
N GLU A 224 19.30 6.60 14.88
CA GLU A 224 20.14 5.41 15.05
C GLU A 224 20.97 5.51 16.34
N ILE A 225 21.56 6.67 16.64
CA ILE A 225 22.32 6.89 17.88
C ILE A 225 21.46 6.62 19.11
N ILE A 226 20.19 7.05 19.10
CA ILE A 226 19.25 6.79 20.20
C ILE A 226 19.01 5.29 20.36
N GLU A 227 18.70 4.57 19.28
CA GLU A 227 18.50 3.11 19.33
C GLU A 227 19.73 2.38 19.88
N ILE A 228 20.90 2.75 19.37
CA ILE A 228 22.19 2.18 19.76
C ILE A 228 22.42 2.35 21.26
N ASN A 229 22.17 3.55 21.80
CA ASN A 229 22.35 3.81 23.22
C ASN A 229 21.44 2.92 24.09
N TYR A 230 20.19 2.72 23.69
CA TYR A 230 19.29 1.80 24.39
C TYR A 230 19.77 0.35 24.33
N ILE A 231 20.29 -0.11 23.18
CA ILE A 231 20.82 -1.47 23.03
C ILE A 231 22.04 -1.66 23.92
N ILE A 232 22.97 -0.70 23.94
CA ILE A 232 24.15 -0.71 24.81
C ILE A 232 23.72 -0.85 26.26
N ASP A 233 22.76 -0.04 26.70
CA ASP A 233 22.27 -0.10 28.07
C ASP A 233 21.56 -1.41 28.40
N PHE A 234 20.74 -1.93 27.48
CA PHE A 234 20.06 -3.21 27.64
C PHE A 234 21.07 -4.36 27.80
N GLN A 235 22.08 -4.43 26.92
CA GLN A 235 23.09 -5.49 26.93
C GLN A 235 24.01 -5.40 28.14
N ARG A 236 24.38 -4.19 28.56
CA ARG A 236 25.16 -3.98 29.79
C ARG A 236 24.42 -4.49 31.02
N ARG A 237 23.10 -4.31 31.07
CA ARG A 237 22.26 -4.74 32.20
C ARG A 237 21.88 -6.22 32.13
N ASN A 238 21.80 -6.79 30.93
CA ASN A 238 21.45 -8.20 30.69
C ASN A 238 22.51 -8.90 29.82
N PRO A 239 23.72 -9.15 30.35
CA PRO A 239 24.76 -9.84 29.59
C PRO A 239 24.28 -11.24 29.19
N ASN A 240 24.39 -11.58 27.90
CA ASN A 240 23.94 -12.86 27.34
C ASN A 240 22.44 -13.15 27.56
N ALA A 241 21.60 -12.12 27.51
CA ALA A 241 20.15 -12.25 27.69
C ALA A 241 19.54 -13.39 26.85
N LYS A 242 18.76 -14.26 27.49
CA LYS A 242 17.98 -15.30 26.80
C LYS A 242 16.66 -14.72 26.33
N ILE A 243 16.59 -14.37 25.05
CA ILE A 243 15.42 -13.77 24.40
C ILE A 243 14.71 -14.79 23.50
N GLY A 244 13.39 -14.87 23.59
CA GLY A 244 12.57 -15.74 22.74
C GLY A 244 11.41 -15.01 22.08
N LEU A 245 11.14 -15.32 20.81
CA LEU A 245 9.94 -14.93 20.08
C LEU A 245 8.93 -16.08 20.12
N VAL A 246 7.89 -15.93 20.94
CA VAL A 246 6.82 -16.92 21.12
C VAL A 246 5.74 -16.71 20.07
N VAL A 247 5.46 -17.75 19.29
CA VAL A 247 4.42 -17.76 18.25
C VAL A 247 3.57 -19.02 18.43
N ALA A 248 2.32 -18.85 18.84
CA ALA A 248 1.42 -19.98 19.10
C ALA A 248 1.01 -20.71 17.81
N MET A 249 0.93 -20.00 16.68
CA MET A 249 0.57 -20.59 15.39
C MET A 249 1.73 -21.32 14.74
N THR A 250 1.56 -22.62 14.47
CA THR A 250 2.63 -23.45 13.89
C THR A 250 3.09 -22.98 12.50
N SER A 251 2.17 -22.58 11.62
CA SER A 251 2.52 -22.11 10.26
C SER A 251 3.40 -20.86 10.31
N LEU A 252 2.94 -19.80 10.97
CA LEU A 252 3.69 -18.56 11.13
C LEU A 252 5.03 -18.80 11.85
N ARG A 253 5.05 -19.67 12.86
CA ARG A 253 6.27 -20.04 13.58
C ARG A 253 7.32 -20.66 12.65
N GLU A 254 6.93 -21.58 11.77
CA GLU A 254 7.87 -22.21 10.81
C GLU A 254 8.35 -21.20 9.76
N THR A 255 7.48 -20.31 9.28
CA THR A 255 7.86 -19.20 8.40
C THR A 255 8.91 -18.29 9.07
N LEU A 256 8.66 -17.85 10.31
CA LEU A 256 9.59 -16.99 11.05
C LEU A 256 10.91 -17.70 11.38
N LYS A 257 10.90 -19.00 11.68
CA LYS A 257 12.15 -19.79 11.81
C LYS A 257 12.99 -19.76 10.53
N ASN A 258 12.36 -19.86 9.36
CA ASN A 258 13.05 -19.78 8.08
C ASN A 258 13.62 -18.38 7.82
N VAL A 259 12.88 -17.33 8.19
CA VAL A 259 13.38 -15.95 8.15
C VAL A 259 14.59 -15.79 9.06
N PHE A 260 14.49 -16.18 10.33
CA PHE A 260 15.57 -16.03 11.31
C PHE A 260 16.83 -16.81 10.92
N ARG A 261 16.69 -17.97 10.24
CA ARG A 261 17.83 -18.73 9.72
C ARG A 261 18.64 -17.97 8.66
N LYS A 262 17.98 -17.07 7.91
CA LYS A 262 18.59 -16.29 6.82
C LYS A 262 19.08 -14.91 7.26
N VAL A 263 18.72 -14.49 8.48
CA VAL A 263 19.08 -13.17 9.00
C VAL A 263 20.32 -13.29 9.90
N PRO A 264 21.41 -12.58 9.60
CA PRO A 264 22.61 -12.58 10.43
C PRO A 264 22.34 -12.18 11.88
N GLY A 265 22.94 -12.89 12.84
CA GLY A 265 22.77 -12.67 14.28
C GLY A 265 21.50 -13.28 14.88
N LEU A 266 20.53 -13.71 14.06
CA LEU A 266 19.34 -14.42 14.52
C LEU A 266 19.52 -15.94 14.37
N LYS A 267 18.81 -16.69 15.21
CA LYS A 267 18.81 -18.16 15.19
C LYS A 267 17.38 -18.67 15.14
N SER A 268 17.13 -19.71 14.35
CA SER A 268 15.79 -20.32 14.28
C SER A 268 15.32 -20.85 15.64
N SER A 269 16.23 -21.17 16.57
CA SER A 269 15.92 -21.60 17.93
C SER A 269 15.35 -20.47 18.82
N MET A 270 15.47 -19.20 18.41
CA MET A 270 14.86 -18.08 19.13
C MET A 270 13.34 -18.01 18.89
N VAL A 271 12.85 -18.58 17.78
CA VAL A 271 11.42 -18.62 17.44
C VAL A 271 10.82 -19.91 17.99
N ILE A 272 9.99 -19.78 19.03
CA ILE A 272 9.51 -20.88 19.87
C ILE A 272 7.99 -20.87 19.98
N GLY A 273 7.39 -21.99 20.38
CA GLY A 273 5.98 -22.04 20.77
C GLY A 273 5.81 -22.05 22.30
N PRO A 274 4.58 -21.90 22.80
CA PRO A 274 4.31 -21.86 24.24
C PRO A 274 4.74 -23.15 24.97
N SER A 275 4.59 -24.31 24.34
CA SER A 275 5.07 -25.57 24.93
C SER A 275 6.60 -25.60 25.09
N ASP A 276 7.35 -24.98 24.18
CA ASP A 276 8.82 -24.90 24.29
C ASP A 276 9.23 -24.02 25.48
N VAL A 277 8.46 -22.96 25.77
CA VAL A 277 8.63 -22.11 26.96
C VAL A 277 8.41 -22.90 28.24
N ALA A 278 7.30 -23.64 28.34
CA ALA A 278 6.97 -24.43 29.53
C ALA A 278 8.03 -25.50 29.82
N ASN A 279 8.57 -26.13 28.77
CA ASN A 279 9.58 -27.18 28.86
C ASN A 279 11.02 -26.66 28.98
N SER A 280 11.25 -25.35 28.90
CA SER A 280 12.60 -24.78 29.02
C SER A 280 13.17 -25.03 30.42
N SER A 281 14.40 -25.53 30.46
CA SER A 281 15.16 -25.78 31.69
C SER A 281 15.57 -24.50 32.40
N GLU A 282 15.67 -23.39 31.68
CA GLU A 282 16.02 -22.07 32.21
C GLU A 282 14.92 -21.05 31.89
N ASN A 283 14.83 -20.02 32.72
CA ASN A 283 13.91 -18.91 32.48
C ASN A 283 14.49 -17.95 31.43
N TYR A 284 13.61 -17.28 30.70
CA TYR A 284 13.94 -16.25 29.72
C TYR A 284 14.09 -14.89 30.39
N ASP A 285 15.02 -14.07 29.91
CA ASP A 285 15.13 -12.67 30.36
C ASP A 285 14.07 -11.79 29.71
N LEU A 286 13.70 -12.11 28.46
CA LEU A 286 12.65 -11.44 27.71
C LEU A 286 11.92 -12.44 26.80
N LEU A 287 10.59 -12.45 26.87
CA LEU A 287 9.76 -13.11 25.87
C LEU A 287 8.96 -12.05 25.09
N ILE A 288 9.12 -12.07 23.77
CA ILE A 288 8.28 -11.32 22.85
C ILE A 288 7.22 -12.29 22.34
N VAL A 289 5.95 -12.02 22.57
CA VAL A 289 4.84 -12.91 22.25
C VAL A 289 4.05 -12.30 21.10
N ASP A 290 4.21 -12.86 19.91
CA ASP A 290 3.47 -12.42 18.73
C ASP A 290 2.10 -13.10 18.65
N GLU A 291 1.11 -12.37 18.15
CA GLU A 291 -0.29 -12.81 18.08
C GLU A 291 -0.78 -13.40 19.41
N ALA A 292 -0.53 -12.70 20.53
CA ALA A 292 -0.76 -13.18 21.90
C ALA A 292 -2.21 -13.60 22.16
N HIS A 293 -3.16 -13.05 21.42
CA HIS A 293 -4.58 -13.45 21.45
C HIS A 293 -4.82 -14.91 20.98
N ARG A 294 -3.79 -15.61 20.48
CA ARG A 294 -3.81 -17.01 20.02
C ARG A 294 -3.16 -17.97 21.01
N LEU A 295 -2.71 -17.46 22.15
CA LEU A 295 -2.38 -18.31 23.30
C LEU A 295 -3.62 -19.05 23.75
N ARG A 296 -3.44 -20.29 24.20
CA ARG A 296 -4.52 -21.24 24.43
C ARG A 296 -4.73 -21.55 25.90
N GLN A 297 -5.95 -21.94 26.19
CA GLN A 297 -6.36 -22.58 27.44
C GLN A 297 -6.66 -24.07 27.20
N TYR A 298 -6.84 -24.83 28.28
CA TYR A 298 -7.13 -26.27 28.23
C TYR A 298 -8.56 -26.58 27.74
N ARG A 299 -8.87 -26.20 26.49
CA ARG A 299 -10.23 -26.31 25.92
C ARG A 299 -10.18 -26.49 24.41
N ASN A 300 -10.91 -27.47 23.88
CA ASN A 300 -11.09 -27.71 22.44
C ASN A 300 -9.78 -27.76 21.62
N ILE A 301 -8.70 -28.29 22.20
CA ILE A 301 -7.40 -28.48 21.53
C ILE A 301 -7.11 -29.95 21.28
N GLY A 302 -6.47 -30.29 20.16
CA GLY A 302 -6.14 -31.68 19.81
C GLY A 302 -5.01 -32.32 20.63
N TRP A 303 -4.31 -31.55 21.47
CA TRP A 303 -3.09 -31.96 22.17
C TRP A 303 -3.20 -31.80 23.70
N MET A 304 -4.40 -32.00 24.25
CA MET A 304 -4.68 -31.86 25.70
C MET A 304 -3.70 -32.63 26.60
N GLY A 305 -3.24 -33.82 26.21
CA GLY A 305 -2.26 -34.57 27.01
C GLY A 305 -0.96 -33.80 27.28
N ILE A 306 -0.40 -33.17 26.24
CA ILE A 306 0.82 -32.35 26.33
C ILE A 306 0.56 -31.09 27.16
N PHE A 307 -0.59 -30.45 26.94
CA PHE A 307 -0.99 -29.25 27.68
C PHE A 307 -1.04 -29.51 29.20
N ARG A 308 -1.71 -30.59 29.60
CA ARG A 308 -1.80 -30.99 31.01
C ARG A 308 -0.43 -31.31 31.59
N ASN A 309 0.45 -31.95 30.83
CA ASN A 309 1.81 -32.22 31.28
C ASN A 309 2.60 -30.93 31.53
N ASN A 310 2.51 -29.97 30.62
CA ASN A 310 3.15 -28.66 30.78
C ASN A 310 2.61 -27.91 32.01
N ASN A 311 1.29 -27.91 32.24
CA ASN A 311 0.70 -27.35 33.47
C ASN A 311 1.33 -28.00 34.71
N ARG A 312 1.39 -29.34 34.75
CA ARG A 312 2.00 -30.08 35.88
C ARG A 312 3.48 -29.75 36.08
N LEU A 313 4.26 -29.62 35.01
CA LEU A 313 5.68 -29.23 35.08
C LEU A 313 5.87 -27.87 35.75
N LEU A 314 4.89 -26.97 35.61
CA LEU A 314 4.89 -25.64 36.22
C LEU A 314 4.14 -25.59 37.55
N GLY A 315 3.63 -26.72 38.06
CA GLY A 315 2.83 -26.76 39.28
C GLY A 315 1.41 -26.20 39.13
N LEU A 316 0.91 -26.03 37.91
CA LEU A 316 -0.44 -25.58 37.59
C LEU A 316 -1.41 -26.77 37.48
N ASN A 317 -2.70 -26.52 37.74
CA ASN A 317 -3.78 -27.47 37.47
C ASN A 317 -4.31 -27.31 36.03
N ASP A 318 -5.39 -28.01 35.67
CA ASP A 318 -5.98 -27.94 34.32
C ASP A 318 -6.59 -26.56 33.97
N SER A 319 -6.67 -25.61 34.93
CA SER A 319 -7.06 -24.21 34.65
C SER A 319 -5.90 -23.31 34.23
N GLY A 320 -4.65 -23.79 34.34
CA GLY A 320 -3.47 -23.07 33.83
C GLY A 320 -3.55 -22.89 32.31
N THR A 321 -2.97 -21.81 31.81
CA THR A 321 -3.03 -21.37 30.41
C THR A 321 -1.63 -21.20 29.80
N GLU A 322 -1.54 -21.11 28.48
CA GLU A 322 -0.27 -20.76 27.81
C GLU A 322 0.25 -19.37 28.21
N LEU A 323 -0.66 -18.46 28.62
CA LEU A 323 -0.29 -17.16 29.19
C LEU A 323 0.45 -17.33 30.52
N ASP A 324 -0.03 -18.20 31.41
CA ASP A 324 0.64 -18.51 32.67
C ASP A 324 2.04 -19.08 32.44
N TRP A 325 2.20 -19.92 31.41
CA TRP A 325 3.52 -20.50 31.08
C TRP A 325 4.54 -19.43 30.73
N ILE A 326 4.11 -18.44 29.94
CA ILE A 326 4.94 -17.30 29.55
C ILE A 326 5.31 -16.47 30.78
N MET A 327 4.32 -16.11 31.60
CA MET A 327 4.52 -15.29 32.80
C MET A 327 5.46 -15.95 33.81
N MET A 328 5.34 -17.27 34.02
CA MET A 328 6.16 -18.01 34.99
C MET A 328 7.60 -18.26 34.51
N LYS A 329 7.82 -18.34 33.19
CA LYS A 329 9.13 -18.70 32.60
C LYS A 329 9.89 -17.51 32.04
N SER A 330 9.47 -16.28 32.32
CA SER A 330 10.19 -15.08 31.86
C SER A 330 10.20 -13.96 32.87
N LYS A 331 11.23 -13.11 32.81
CA LYS A 331 11.36 -11.92 33.66
C LYS A 331 10.62 -10.71 33.08
N ASN A 332 10.68 -10.52 31.77
CA ASN A 332 10.01 -9.45 31.06
C ASN A 332 9.23 -10.02 29.88
N GLN A 333 8.09 -9.41 29.56
CA GLN A 333 7.18 -9.84 28.50
C GLN A 333 6.74 -8.66 27.64
N ILE A 334 6.73 -8.85 26.32
CA ILE A 334 6.13 -7.93 25.35
C ILE A 334 5.03 -8.71 24.61
N PHE A 335 3.77 -8.37 24.85
CA PHE A 335 2.62 -9.01 24.23
C PHE A 335 2.11 -8.18 23.05
N PHE A 336 2.23 -8.70 21.85
CA PHE A 336 1.53 -8.17 20.68
C PHE A 336 0.12 -8.72 20.64
N TYR A 337 -0.84 -7.91 21.09
CA TYR A 337 -2.19 -8.35 21.39
C TYR A 337 -3.22 -7.62 20.54
N ASP A 338 -4.28 -8.33 20.16
CA ASP A 338 -5.42 -7.78 19.44
C ASP A 338 -6.66 -8.50 19.95
N SER A 339 -7.39 -7.87 20.86
CA SER A 339 -8.56 -8.48 21.52
C SER A 339 -9.65 -8.85 20.52
N ALA A 340 -9.81 -8.05 19.45
CA ALA A 340 -10.80 -8.30 18.42
C ALA A 340 -10.47 -9.54 17.56
N GLN A 341 -9.23 -10.02 17.59
CA GLN A 341 -8.82 -11.23 16.88
C GLN A 341 -8.86 -12.50 17.76
N SER A 342 -9.32 -12.42 19.01
CA SER A 342 -9.63 -13.64 19.78
C SER A 342 -10.88 -14.29 19.20
N VAL A 343 -10.67 -15.40 18.48
CA VAL A 343 -11.66 -15.97 17.56
C VAL A 343 -11.84 -17.48 17.77
N LYS A 344 -11.42 -18.05 18.90
CA LYS A 344 -11.66 -19.47 19.21
C LYS A 344 -11.95 -19.67 20.69
N PRO A 345 -12.85 -20.61 21.06
CA PRO A 345 -13.03 -21.01 22.46
C PRO A 345 -11.76 -21.55 23.13
N SER A 346 -10.82 -22.06 22.32
CA SER A 346 -9.51 -22.52 22.80
C SER A 346 -8.55 -21.39 23.15
N ASP A 347 -8.78 -20.17 22.67
CA ASP A 347 -7.95 -19.01 22.97
C ASP A 347 -8.15 -18.63 24.45
N VAL A 348 -7.12 -18.05 25.08
CA VAL A 348 -7.19 -17.59 26.48
C VAL A 348 -8.28 -16.54 26.61
N ASP A 349 -9.07 -16.65 27.70
CA ASP A 349 -10.15 -15.72 27.98
C ASP A 349 -9.63 -14.27 28.05
N SER A 350 -10.34 -13.36 27.37
CA SER A 350 -10.08 -11.93 27.41
C SER A 350 -10.00 -11.37 28.83
N ALA A 351 -10.75 -11.92 29.79
CA ALA A 351 -10.71 -11.53 31.20
C ALA A 351 -9.29 -11.65 31.78
N ARG A 352 -8.54 -12.70 31.43
CA ARG A 352 -7.15 -12.90 31.89
C ARG A 352 -6.19 -11.86 31.32
N PHE A 353 -6.36 -11.49 30.05
CA PHE A 353 -5.59 -10.40 29.46
C PHE A 353 -5.97 -9.05 30.08
N ASN A 354 -7.26 -8.83 30.36
CA ASN A 354 -7.75 -7.62 31.01
C ASN A 354 -7.22 -7.46 32.44
N GLU A 355 -7.05 -8.54 33.20
CA GLU A 355 -6.38 -8.51 34.50
C GLU A 355 -4.96 -7.93 34.38
N LEU A 356 -4.16 -8.44 33.44
CA LEU A 356 -2.80 -7.93 33.20
C LEU A 356 -2.79 -6.51 32.65
N LEU A 357 -3.70 -6.19 31.73
CA LEU A 357 -3.83 -4.85 31.18
C LEU A 357 -4.21 -3.84 32.28
N ASN A 358 -5.01 -4.22 33.27
CA ASN A 358 -5.44 -3.31 34.32
C ASN A 358 -4.42 -3.18 35.48
N ASP A 359 -3.34 -3.95 35.46
CA ASP A 359 -2.24 -3.80 36.41
C ASP A 359 -1.52 -2.46 36.20
N SER A 360 -1.30 -1.71 37.28
CA SER A 360 -0.57 -0.43 37.26
C SER A 360 0.88 -0.55 36.80
N ASN A 361 1.47 -1.74 36.92
CA ASN A 361 2.81 -2.03 36.47
C ASN A 361 2.84 -2.42 34.98
N THR A 362 1.72 -2.45 34.25
CA THR A 362 1.71 -2.78 32.81
C THR A 362 1.78 -1.52 31.96
N VAL A 363 2.70 -1.49 30.99
CA VAL A 363 2.76 -0.42 29.98
C VAL A 363 1.91 -0.82 28.77
N LYS A 364 1.10 0.12 28.29
CA LYS A 364 0.22 -0.07 27.12
C LYS A 364 0.65 0.85 25.99
N LEU A 365 0.98 0.25 24.85
CA LEU A 365 1.30 0.92 23.61
C LEU A 365 0.24 0.57 22.56
N GLU A 366 -0.05 1.50 21.66
CA GLU A 366 -1.04 1.30 20.61
C GLU A 366 -0.43 1.67 19.26
N LEU A 367 -0.33 0.68 18.36
CA LEU A 367 -0.05 0.88 16.95
C LEU A 367 -1.33 1.31 16.25
N LYS A 368 -1.38 2.59 15.92
CA LYS A 368 -2.50 3.26 15.26
C LYS A 368 -2.43 3.09 13.75
N SER A 369 -1.25 2.99 13.14
CA SER A 369 -1.10 3.05 11.68
C SER A 369 -1.40 1.71 11.02
N GLN A 370 -2.57 1.57 10.37
CA GLN A 370 -2.90 0.40 9.56
C GLN A 370 -2.35 0.55 8.13
N MET A 371 -1.56 -0.42 7.68
CA MET A 371 -0.81 -0.37 6.40
C MET A 371 -1.36 -1.30 5.31
N ARG A 372 -2.28 -2.22 5.64
CA ARG A 372 -2.80 -3.26 4.75
C ARG A 372 -3.92 -2.74 3.83
N VAL A 373 -4.80 -1.89 4.33
CA VAL A 373 -5.95 -1.35 3.59
C VAL A 373 -5.62 0.06 3.10
N ARG A 374 -5.79 0.33 1.80
CA ARG A 374 -5.41 1.63 1.21
C ARG A 374 -6.19 2.83 1.75
N ALA A 375 -7.42 2.61 2.23
CA ALA A 375 -8.20 3.63 2.91
C ALA A 375 -7.77 3.92 4.36
N GLY A 376 -6.77 3.18 4.87
CA GLY A 376 -6.19 3.39 6.20
C GLY A 376 -7.21 3.28 7.34
N ASN A 377 -6.94 4.04 8.41
CA ASN A 377 -7.67 3.92 9.67
C ASN A 377 -9.13 4.38 9.60
N ASN A 378 -9.46 5.29 8.68
CA ASN A 378 -10.85 5.77 8.52
C ASN A 378 -11.78 4.63 8.11
N TYR A 379 -11.31 3.72 7.24
CA TYR A 379 -12.07 2.53 6.87
C TYR A 379 -12.21 1.56 8.03
N ILE A 380 -11.12 1.28 8.77
CA ILE A 380 -11.15 0.37 9.91
C ILE A 380 -12.16 0.85 10.97
N LYS A 381 -12.11 2.14 11.32
CA LYS A 381 -13.06 2.73 12.24
C LYS A 381 -14.49 2.67 11.70
N PHE A 382 -14.70 3.01 10.43
CA PHE A 382 -16.01 2.95 9.81
C PHE A 382 -16.63 1.55 9.85
N ILE A 383 -15.84 0.50 9.56
CA ILE A 383 -16.30 -0.89 9.63
C ILE A 383 -16.56 -1.32 11.08
N ASP A 384 -15.76 -0.86 12.05
CA ASP A 384 -16.05 -1.10 13.46
C ASP A 384 -17.38 -0.47 13.87
N ASP A 385 -17.59 0.80 13.52
CA ASP A 385 -18.79 1.56 13.84
C ASP A 385 -20.02 0.96 13.14
N ILE A 386 -19.93 0.58 11.85
CA ILE A 386 -21.10 0.07 11.09
C ILE A 386 -21.55 -1.30 11.60
N LEU A 387 -20.61 -2.17 11.98
CA LEU A 387 -20.95 -3.49 12.52
C LEU A 387 -21.38 -3.46 13.99
N ASN A 388 -21.14 -2.33 14.68
CA ASN A 388 -21.63 -2.08 16.03
C ASN A 388 -22.84 -1.13 16.05
N VAL A 389 -23.36 -0.73 14.88
CA VAL A 389 -24.48 0.24 14.72
C VAL A 389 -24.23 1.56 15.46
N LYS A 390 -23.02 2.13 15.27
CA LYS A 390 -22.56 3.40 15.86
C LYS A 390 -22.32 4.50 14.82
N VAL A 391 -22.56 4.22 13.55
CA VAL A 391 -22.38 5.20 12.47
C VAL A 391 -23.50 6.23 12.53
N ASN A 392 -23.15 7.50 12.31
CA ASN A 392 -24.15 8.56 12.17
C ASN A 392 -24.98 8.32 10.91
N GLU A 393 -26.32 8.44 11.01
CA GLU A 393 -27.30 8.23 9.92
C GLU A 393 -26.92 8.91 8.59
N HIS A 394 -26.19 10.03 8.63
CA HIS A 394 -25.84 10.81 7.43
C HIS A 394 -24.45 10.51 6.87
N TYR A 395 -23.66 9.67 7.55
CA TYR A 395 -22.29 9.39 7.13
C TYR A 395 -22.25 8.27 6.09
N ARG A 396 -21.66 8.57 4.93
CA ARG A 396 -21.32 7.57 3.91
C ARG A 396 -19.82 7.51 3.71
N PHE A 397 -19.28 6.30 3.76
CA PHE A 397 -17.85 6.09 3.57
C PHE A 397 -17.45 6.31 2.11
N LYS A 398 -16.46 7.16 1.86
CA LYS A 398 -15.84 7.37 0.55
C LYS A 398 -14.34 7.55 0.70
N ASP A 399 -13.58 6.93 -0.20
CA ASP A 399 -12.14 7.07 -0.30
C ASP A 399 -11.72 6.97 -1.78
N GLU A 400 -10.78 7.81 -2.20
CA GLU A 400 -10.38 7.86 -3.62
C GLU A 400 -9.51 6.67 -4.05
N LYS A 401 -8.87 5.99 -3.09
CA LYS A 401 -7.91 4.92 -3.31
C LYS A 401 -8.46 3.55 -2.90
N TYR A 402 -9.72 3.48 -2.44
CA TYR A 402 -10.37 2.27 -1.97
C TYR A 402 -11.83 2.16 -2.43
N GLU A 403 -12.17 1.04 -3.05
CA GLU A 403 -13.52 0.79 -3.54
C GLU A 403 -14.33 -0.06 -2.56
N LEU A 404 -15.47 0.47 -2.11
CA LEU A 404 -16.38 -0.23 -1.21
C LEU A 404 -17.80 -0.18 -1.78
N LEU A 405 -18.35 -1.34 -2.14
CA LEU A 405 -19.65 -1.43 -2.82
C LEU A 405 -20.53 -2.53 -2.22
N VAL A 406 -21.84 -2.23 -2.09
CA VAL A 406 -22.86 -3.22 -1.70
C VAL A 406 -23.67 -3.65 -2.92
N PHE A 407 -23.87 -4.95 -3.08
CA PHE A 407 -24.55 -5.54 -4.23
C PHE A 407 -25.93 -6.09 -3.89
N ASP A 408 -26.89 -5.87 -4.79
CA ASP A 408 -28.23 -6.47 -4.70
C ASP A 408 -28.31 -7.90 -5.22
N HIS A 409 -27.50 -8.22 -6.22
CA HIS A 409 -27.54 -9.50 -6.89
C HIS A 409 -26.14 -10.10 -6.86
N PHE A 410 -26.05 -11.33 -6.36
CA PHE A 410 -24.78 -12.03 -6.27
C PHE A 410 -24.10 -12.23 -7.64
N PRO A 411 -24.82 -12.48 -8.75
CA PRO A 411 -24.20 -12.57 -10.08
C PRO A 411 -23.46 -11.30 -10.51
N ASP A 412 -23.95 -10.13 -10.12
CA ASP A 412 -23.29 -8.85 -10.42
C ASP A 412 -21.99 -8.72 -9.65
N LEU A 413 -21.99 -9.06 -8.36
CA LEU A 413 -20.78 -9.11 -7.53
C LEU A 413 -19.75 -10.08 -8.12
N PHE A 414 -20.18 -11.29 -8.49
CA PHE A 414 -19.29 -12.31 -9.06
C PHE A 414 -18.63 -11.82 -10.35
N LYS A 415 -19.41 -11.16 -11.22
CA LYS A 415 -18.93 -10.59 -12.48
C LYS A 415 -17.88 -9.49 -12.24
N GLU A 416 -18.18 -8.50 -11.40
CA GLU A 416 -17.25 -7.40 -11.09
C GLU A 416 -15.97 -7.94 -10.45
N LEU A 417 -16.08 -8.88 -9.51
CA LEU A 417 -14.93 -9.50 -8.88
C LEU A 417 -14.06 -10.27 -9.89
N SER A 418 -14.68 -10.91 -10.90
CA SER A 418 -13.96 -11.61 -11.98
C SER A 418 -13.10 -10.66 -12.80
N ASP A 419 -13.61 -9.46 -13.08
CA ASP A 419 -12.85 -8.44 -13.82
C ASP A 419 -11.68 -7.88 -12.98
N ARG A 420 -11.85 -7.78 -11.67
CA ARG A 420 -10.73 -7.47 -10.74
C ARG A 420 -9.72 -8.61 -10.64
N GLU A 421 -10.14 -9.86 -10.68
CA GLU A 421 -9.22 -11.01 -10.70
C GLU A 421 -8.35 -11.01 -11.96
N LYS A 422 -8.93 -10.70 -13.12
CA LYS A 422 -8.18 -10.63 -14.39
C LYS A 422 -7.11 -9.54 -14.33
N THR A 423 -7.45 -8.39 -13.75
CA THR A 423 -6.60 -7.19 -13.74
C THR A 423 -5.55 -7.20 -12.63
N TYR A 424 -5.96 -7.50 -11.40
CA TYR A 424 -5.13 -7.34 -10.21
C TYR A 424 -4.65 -8.66 -9.61
N LYS A 425 -5.30 -9.79 -9.93
CA LYS A 425 -5.12 -11.10 -9.26
C LYS A 425 -5.43 -11.03 -7.76
N PHE A 426 -5.58 -12.17 -7.09
CA PHE A 426 -5.91 -12.24 -5.67
C PHE A 426 -7.23 -11.54 -5.28
N ALA A 427 -8.22 -11.57 -6.16
CA ALA A 427 -9.61 -11.28 -5.85
C ALA A 427 -10.30 -12.57 -5.41
N ARG A 428 -10.84 -12.63 -4.19
CA ARG A 428 -11.42 -13.87 -3.63
C ARG A 428 -12.75 -13.62 -2.94
N MET A 429 -13.64 -14.62 -3.02
CA MET A 429 -14.89 -14.66 -2.27
C MET A 429 -14.67 -15.31 -0.91
N ILE A 430 -15.17 -14.68 0.14
CA ILE A 430 -14.99 -15.09 1.53
C ILE A 430 -16.28 -14.86 2.32
N ALA A 431 -16.56 -15.73 3.29
CA ALA A 431 -17.83 -15.67 4.03
C ALA A 431 -17.68 -16.12 5.50
N GLY A 432 -18.68 -15.76 6.32
CA GLY A 432 -18.92 -16.39 7.62
C GLY A 432 -19.51 -17.79 7.50
N TYR A 433 -19.58 -18.54 8.60
CA TYR A 433 -19.92 -19.97 8.59
C TYR A 433 -21.43 -20.26 8.52
N SER A 434 -22.12 -19.68 7.54
CA SER A 434 -23.57 -19.85 7.36
C SER A 434 -24.02 -21.17 6.74
N TRP A 435 -23.10 -21.97 6.22
CA TRP A 435 -23.45 -23.16 5.43
C TRP A 435 -22.73 -24.40 5.93
N LYS A 436 -23.45 -25.52 5.90
CA LYS A 436 -22.90 -26.86 6.15
C LYS A 436 -21.82 -27.19 5.13
N TRP A 437 -20.71 -27.75 5.59
CA TRP A 437 -19.57 -28.11 4.76
C TRP A 437 -19.65 -29.56 4.30
N VAL A 438 -20.59 -29.85 3.42
CA VAL A 438 -20.89 -31.20 2.92
C VAL A 438 -19.79 -31.76 2.01
N SER A 439 -18.99 -30.90 1.37
CA SER A 439 -17.89 -31.29 0.48
C SER A 439 -16.60 -31.71 1.20
N LYS A 440 -16.46 -31.43 2.50
CA LYS A 440 -15.19 -31.49 3.26
C LYS A 440 -14.48 -32.85 3.21
N ASN A 441 -15.24 -33.94 3.22
CA ASN A 441 -14.71 -35.31 3.25
C ASN A 441 -15.13 -36.11 2.00
N VAL A 442 -15.46 -35.42 0.91
CA VAL A 442 -15.93 -36.03 -0.33
C VAL A 442 -14.85 -35.85 -1.41
N ASP A 443 -14.64 -36.88 -2.23
CA ASP A 443 -13.81 -36.77 -3.42
C ASP A 443 -14.56 -35.96 -4.48
N VAL A 444 -14.33 -34.65 -4.45
CA VAL A 444 -14.93 -33.63 -5.33
C VAL A 444 -14.52 -33.76 -6.80
N SER A 445 -13.52 -34.58 -7.12
CA SER A 445 -13.18 -34.92 -8.51
C SER A 445 -14.14 -35.94 -9.12
N LYS A 446 -14.88 -36.67 -8.27
CA LYS A 446 -15.80 -37.74 -8.66
C LYS A 446 -17.26 -37.46 -8.33
N THR A 447 -17.53 -36.45 -7.51
CA THR A 447 -18.87 -36.16 -7.01
C THR A 447 -19.20 -34.69 -7.17
N GLU A 448 -20.32 -34.40 -7.83
CA GLU A 448 -20.84 -33.05 -7.99
C GLU A 448 -21.61 -32.62 -6.73
N VAL A 449 -20.85 -32.14 -5.72
CA VAL A 449 -21.39 -31.62 -4.46
C VAL A 449 -21.06 -30.14 -4.33
N TYR A 450 -22.01 -29.36 -3.82
CA TYR A 450 -21.87 -27.94 -3.54
C TYR A 450 -22.35 -27.65 -2.12
N ASP A 451 -21.70 -26.70 -1.45
CA ASP A 451 -21.97 -26.35 -0.06
C ASP A 451 -22.88 -25.13 0.06
N ILE A 452 -22.73 -24.18 -0.88
CA ILE A 452 -23.29 -22.84 -0.81
C ILE A 452 -24.08 -22.58 -2.09
N GLU A 453 -25.31 -22.05 -1.95
CA GLU A 453 -26.12 -21.58 -3.07
C GLU A 453 -26.53 -20.11 -2.82
N LEU A 454 -26.20 -19.24 -3.78
CA LEU A 454 -26.42 -17.79 -3.72
C LEU A 454 -27.00 -17.32 -5.06
N ASP A 455 -28.23 -16.83 -5.05
CA ASP A 455 -28.97 -16.38 -6.25
C ASP A 455 -28.87 -17.37 -7.43
N GLY A 456 -28.99 -18.68 -7.15
CA GLY A 456 -28.94 -19.76 -8.13
C GLY A 456 -27.54 -20.17 -8.58
N MET A 457 -26.49 -19.49 -8.12
CA MET A 457 -25.09 -19.90 -8.31
C MET A 457 -24.64 -20.82 -7.18
N ARG A 458 -23.87 -21.85 -7.50
CA ARG A 458 -23.43 -22.88 -6.54
C ARG A 458 -21.93 -22.87 -6.36
N PHE A 459 -21.50 -22.92 -5.10
CA PHE A 459 -20.10 -22.87 -4.71
C PHE A 459 -19.76 -23.95 -3.71
N ARG A 460 -18.47 -24.26 -3.62
CA ARG A 460 -17.89 -25.06 -2.55
C ARG A 460 -17.17 -24.14 -1.58
N TRP A 461 -17.12 -24.55 -0.33
CA TRP A 461 -16.11 -24.06 0.59
C TRP A 461 -14.71 -24.43 0.09
N ASN A 462 -13.69 -23.71 0.55
CA ASN A 462 -12.29 -23.94 0.20
C ASN A 462 -11.87 -25.41 0.31
N ILE A 463 -11.34 -26.02 -0.75
CA ILE A 463 -10.95 -27.44 -0.72
C ILE A 463 -9.57 -27.60 -0.07
N ALA A 464 -8.64 -26.71 -0.44
CA ALA A 464 -7.31 -26.68 0.13
C ALA A 464 -7.36 -26.13 1.56
N THR A 465 -6.71 -26.83 2.50
CA THR A 465 -6.55 -26.37 3.90
C THR A 465 -5.29 -25.53 4.11
N LYS A 466 -4.36 -25.57 3.16
CA LYS A 466 -3.12 -24.78 3.12
C LYS A 466 -3.01 -24.09 1.78
N ASP A 467 -2.57 -22.84 1.81
CA ASP A 467 -2.28 -22.03 0.62
C ASP A 467 -3.42 -21.95 -0.41
N TRP A 468 -4.67 -22.03 0.07
CA TRP A 468 -5.87 -22.00 -0.76
C TRP A 468 -5.92 -20.78 -1.67
N ILE A 469 -5.48 -19.62 -1.19
CA ILE A 469 -5.54 -18.35 -1.93
C ILE A 469 -4.76 -18.41 -3.25
N ASN A 470 -3.67 -19.17 -3.29
CA ASN A 470 -2.83 -19.37 -4.49
C ASN A 470 -3.34 -20.52 -5.38
N SER A 471 -4.34 -21.28 -4.94
CA SER A 471 -4.83 -22.42 -5.72
C SER A 471 -5.54 -21.98 -7.01
N PRO A 472 -5.40 -22.72 -8.12
CA PRO A 472 -6.06 -22.39 -9.39
C PRO A 472 -7.59 -22.37 -9.31
N THR A 473 -8.17 -23.10 -8.35
CA THR A 473 -9.62 -23.21 -8.16
C THR A 473 -10.17 -22.17 -7.19
N ALA A 474 -9.32 -21.43 -6.48
CA ALA A 474 -9.69 -20.51 -5.41
C ALA A 474 -10.77 -19.49 -5.79
N PHE A 475 -10.76 -19.00 -7.04
CA PHE A 475 -11.75 -18.02 -7.50
C PHE A 475 -13.17 -18.61 -7.58
N ASN A 476 -13.32 -19.91 -7.79
CA ASN A 476 -14.62 -20.59 -7.87
C ASN A 476 -15.03 -21.26 -6.55
N GLU A 477 -14.28 -20.99 -5.48
CA GLU A 477 -14.53 -21.48 -4.14
C GLU A 477 -14.76 -20.27 -3.20
N ILE A 478 -15.40 -20.51 -2.07
CA ILE A 478 -15.59 -19.51 -1.02
C ILE A 478 -14.69 -19.86 0.15
N GLY A 479 -13.85 -18.93 0.58
CA GLY A 479 -12.94 -19.10 1.71
C GLY A 479 -13.58 -18.72 3.04
N CYS A 480 -13.15 -19.37 4.12
CA CYS A 480 -13.50 -18.98 5.48
C CYS A 480 -12.38 -18.16 6.15
N ILE A 481 -12.65 -17.65 7.35
CA ILE A 481 -11.70 -16.87 8.15
C ILE A 481 -10.36 -17.60 8.40
N HIS A 482 -10.36 -18.94 8.52
CA HIS A 482 -9.13 -19.70 8.78
C HIS A 482 -8.22 -19.83 7.57
N THR A 483 -8.77 -19.77 6.35
CA THR A 483 -7.99 -19.88 5.11
C THR A 483 -7.55 -18.55 4.55
N THR A 484 -8.16 -17.47 5.03
CA THR A 484 -7.84 -16.09 4.67
C THR A 484 -6.92 -15.43 5.70
N GLN A 485 -6.72 -16.05 6.87
CA GLN A 485 -5.84 -15.54 7.91
C GLN A 485 -4.38 -15.51 7.46
N GLY A 486 -3.77 -14.33 7.53
CA GLY A 486 -2.35 -14.12 7.18
C GLY A 486 -2.10 -13.76 5.72
N TYR A 487 -3.14 -13.70 4.89
CA TYR A 487 -3.04 -13.26 3.50
C TYR A 487 -3.76 -11.93 3.28
N ASP A 488 -3.22 -11.14 2.36
CA ASP A 488 -3.81 -9.91 1.87
C ASP A 488 -4.41 -10.17 0.48
N LEU A 489 -5.64 -9.70 0.25
CA LEU A 489 -6.35 -9.85 -1.02
C LEU A 489 -6.34 -8.50 -1.74
N ASN A 490 -6.09 -8.45 -3.05
CA ASN A 490 -6.23 -7.18 -3.76
C ASN A 490 -7.68 -6.69 -3.70
N TYR A 491 -8.64 -7.62 -3.87
CA TYR A 491 -10.06 -7.39 -3.68
C TYR A 491 -10.69 -8.53 -2.87
N ALA A 492 -11.55 -8.20 -1.92
CA ALA A 492 -12.31 -9.18 -1.16
C ALA A 492 -13.79 -9.06 -1.49
N ALA A 493 -14.44 -10.17 -1.81
CA ALA A 493 -15.89 -10.26 -1.84
C ALA A 493 -16.37 -10.89 -0.53
N VAL A 494 -16.94 -10.09 0.38
CA VAL A 494 -17.41 -10.53 1.69
C VAL A 494 -18.91 -10.82 1.63
N ILE A 495 -19.25 -12.06 1.95
CA ILE A 495 -20.62 -12.57 1.91
C ILE A 495 -21.10 -12.71 3.35
N PHE A 496 -22.06 -11.86 3.74
CA PHE A 496 -22.82 -12.00 4.97
C PHE A 496 -23.88 -13.07 4.76
N GLY A 497 -23.76 -14.16 5.51
CA GLY A 497 -24.67 -15.29 5.46
C GLY A 497 -25.98 -15.05 6.22
N LYS A 498 -26.64 -16.14 6.58
CA LYS A 498 -27.94 -16.17 7.28
C LYS A 498 -27.79 -16.18 8.81
N GLU A 499 -26.59 -16.44 9.32
CA GLU A 499 -26.27 -16.40 10.74
C GLU A 499 -26.25 -14.98 11.33
N ILE A 500 -26.32 -13.95 10.48
CA ILE A 500 -26.24 -12.54 10.84
C ILE A 500 -27.29 -11.76 10.08
N ARG A 501 -28.07 -10.95 10.80
CA ARG A 501 -29.17 -10.14 10.26
C ARG A 501 -29.21 -8.78 10.94
N TYR A 502 -29.98 -7.86 10.37
CA TYR A 502 -30.25 -6.58 11.02
C TYR A 502 -31.71 -6.53 11.45
N ASP A 503 -31.93 -6.19 12.72
CA ASP A 503 -33.25 -6.02 13.29
C ASP A 503 -33.57 -4.52 13.38
N LYS A 504 -34.60 -4.10 12.64
CA LYS A 504 -35.07 -2.71 12.57
C LYS A 504 -35.78 -2.25 13.84
N GLU A 505 -36.36 -3.17 14.61
CA GLU A 505 -37.11 -2.83 15.83
C GLU A 505 -36.15 -2.50 16.97
N THR A 506 -35.08 -3.27 17.10
CA THR A 506 -34.04 -3.07 18.13
C THR A 506 -32.91 -2.17 17.66
N ASN A 507 -32.86 -1.83 16.37
CA ASN A 507 -31.77 -1.09 15.72
C ASN A 507 -30.40 -1.72 16.01
N SER A 508 -30.31 -3.04 15.84
CA SER A 508 -29.11 -3.80 16.14
C SER A 508 -28.89 -4.90 15.12
N ILE A 509 -27.63 -5.24 14.91
CA ILE A 509 -27.27 -6.48 14.22
C ILE A 509 -27.52 -7.63 15.20
N GLU A 510 -28.22 -8.67 14.77
CA GLU A 510 -28.51 -9.88 15.54
C GLU A 510 -27.95 -11.12 14.85
N ILE A 511 -27.78 -12.20 15.61
CA ILE A 511 -27.29 -13.47 15.09
C ILE A 511 -28.34 -14.58 15.19
N ASP A 512 -28.20 -15.57 14.33
CA ASP A 512 -28.95 -16.83 14.39
C ASP A 512 -27.97 -17.98 14.63
N ARG A 513 -28.01 -18.54 15.84
CA ARG A 513 -27.13 -19.63 16.26
C ARG A 513 -27.32 -20.89 15.41
N ASP A 514 -28.54 -21.19 14.99
CA ASP A 514 -28.87 -22.42 14.27
C ASP A 514 -28.34 -22.39 12.83
N GLU A 515 -28.08 -21.18 12.31
CA GLU A 515 -27.46 -20.96 11.01
C GLU A 515 -25.93 -20.81 11.09
N TYR A 516 -25.31 -20.95 12.27
CA TYR A 516 -23.85 -20.90 12.45
C TYR A 516 -23.22 -22.30 12.54
N TYR A 517 -22.47 -22.70 11.51
CA TYR A 517 -21.99 -24.08 11.33
C TYR A 517 -20.50 -24.31 11.66
N ASP A 518 -19.81 -23.35 12.28
CA ASP A 518 -18.46 -23.61 12.80
C ASP A 518 -18.52 -24.37 14.13
N SER A 519 -18.55 -25.70 14.04
CA SER A 519 -18.46 -26.59 15.19
C SER A 519 -17.31 -26.26 16.16
N SER A 520 -16.15 -25.81 15.67
CA SER A 520 -15.02 -25.47 16.55
C SER A 520 -15.20 -24.12 17.24
N GLY A 521 -15.87 -23.18 16.56
CA GLY A 521 -16.18 -21.85 17.04
C GLY A 521 -17.36 -21.79 18.01
N ILE A 522 -18.36 -22.68 17.86
CA ILE A 522 -19.56 -22.70 18.72
C ILE A 522 -19.40 -23.60 19.95
N ASN A 523 -18.61 -24.68 19.87
CA ASN A 523 -18.53 -25.67 20.94
C ASN A 523 -18.04 -25.05 22.26
N GLY A 524 -18.95 -24.97 23.23
CA GLY A 524 -18.67 -24.41 24.56
C GLY A 524 -19.05 -22.94 24.75
N ILE A 525 -19.58 -22.28 23.73
CA ILE A 525 -20.20 -20.96 23.88
C ILE A 525 -21.71 -21.18 24.10
N ASN A 526 -22.17 -20.94 25.32
CA ASN A 526 -23.59 -21.07 25.68
C ASN A 526 -24.34 -19.73 25.66
N ASP A 527 -23.60 -18.62 25.60
CA ASP A 527 -24.11 -17.26 25.64
C ASP A 527 -24.14 -16.69 24.22
N ASP A 528 -25.29 -16.18 23.79
CA ASP A 528 -25.49 -15.62 22.46
C ASP A 528 -24.78 -14.27 22.29
N ASP A 529 -24.58 -13.48 23.35
CA ASP A 529 -23.87 -12.19 23.25
C ASP A 529 -22.36 -12.42 22.99
N ILE A 530 -21.80 -13.47 23.58
CA ILE A 530 -20.42 -13.90 23.30
C ILE A 530 -20.32 -14.40 21.85
N LEU A 531 -21.28 -15.21 21.40
CA LEU A 531 -21.31 -15.70 20.02
C LEU A 531 -21.48 -14.55 19.01
N LYS A 532 -22.30 -13.56 19.33
CA LYS A 532 -22.52 -12.34 18.53
C LYS A 532 -21.24 -11.54 18.36
N THR A 533 -20.56 -11.27 19.47
CA THR A 533 -19.25 -10.59 19.46
C THR A 533 -18.25 -11.34 18.58
N TYR A 534 -18.26 -12.67 18.69
CA TYR A 534 -17.39 -13.54 17.91
C TYR A 534 -17.67 -13.46 16.40
N ILE A 535 -18.93 -13.57 15.99
CA ILE A 535 -19.36 -13.47 14.59
C ILE A 535 -19.05 -12.08 14.02
N ILE A 536 -19.31 -11.01 14.77
CA ILE A 536 -18.96 -9.63 14.37
C ILE A 536 -17.46 -9.50 14.12
N ASN A 537 -16.62 -10.05 15.00
CA ASN A 537 -15.17 -10.01 14.85
C ASN A 537 -14.68 -10.80 13.62
N ILE A 538 -15.34 -11.91 13.27
CA ILE A 538 -15.09 -12.63 12.01
C ILE A 538 -15.33 -11.68 10.83
N TYR A 539 -16.51 -11.06 10.74
CA TYR A 539 -16.85 -10.17 9.62
C TYR A 539 -15.95 -8.94 9.54
N LYS A 540 -15.60 -8.30 10.67
CA LYS A 540 -14.58 -7.24 10.72
C LYS A 540 -13.28 -7.71 10.07
N THR A 541 -12.81 -8.88 10.49
CA THR A 541 -11.55 -9.43 9.98
C THR A 541 -11.62 -9.75 8.48
N LEU A 542 -12.76 -10.22 7.96
CA LEU A 542 -12.96 -10.45 6.53
C LEU A 542 -12.97 -9.15 5.72
N LEU A 543 -13.66 -8.11 6.21
CA LEU A 543 -13.72 -6.80 5.57
C LEU A 543 -12.37 -6.07 5.53
N TYR A 544 -11.44 -6.41 6.43
CA TYR A 544 -10.07 -5.87 6.44
C TYR A 544 -9.11 -6.57 5.47
N ARG A 545 -9.56 -7.59 4.72
CA ARG A 545 -8.70 -8.38 3.82
C ARG A 545 -8.42 -7.69 2.48
N GLY A 546 -9.34 -6.87 1.98
CA GLY A 546 -9.18 -6.18 0.71
C GLY A 546 -8.19 -5.01 0.81
N ILE A 547 -7.11 -5.02 0.04
CA ILE A 547 -6.11 -3.93 -0.04
C ILE A 547 -6.68 -2.76 -0.86
N ARG A 548 -7.29 -3.04 -2.02
CA ARG A 548 -7.76 -2.03 -2.98
C ARG A 548 -9.27 -1.82 -2.93
N GLY A 549 -10.02 -2.84 -2.50
CA GLY A 549 -11.46 -2.72 -2.35
C GLY A 549 -12.12 -3.94 -1.75
N THR A 550 -13.35 -3.75 -1.29
CA THR A 550 -14.21 -4.79 -0.74
C THR A 550 -15.61 -4.69 -1.34
N PHE A 551 -16.11 -5.82 -1.86
CA PHE A 551 -17.46 -5.96 -2.39
C PHE A 551 -18.29 -6.74 -1.38
N ILE A 552 -19.48 -6.25 -1.06
CA ILE A 552 -20.31 -6.79 0.01
C ILE A 552 -21.61 -7.32 -0.59
N TYR A 553 -21.98 -8.54 -0.19
CA TYR A 553 -23.30 -9.09 -0.42
C TYR A 553 -23.84 -9.64 0.91
N ALA A 554 -25.07 -9.26 1.26
CA ALA A 554 -25.76 -9.77 2.44
C ALA A 554 -26.99 -10.57 2.05
N CYS A 555 -27.12 -11.78 2.60
CA CYS A 555 -28.27 -12.65 2.39
C CYS A 555 -29.54 -12.06 3.01
N ASP A 556 -29.43 -11.47 4.20
CA ASP A 556 -30.50 -10.74 4.84
C ASP A 556 -30.76 -9.39 4.14
N LYS A 557 -32.03 -9.12 3.82
CA LYS A 557 -32.42 -7.91 3.08
C LYS A 557 -32.31 -6.66 3.92
N ASP A 558 -32.61 -6.76 5.20
CA ASP A 558 -32.60 -5.60 6.10
C ASP A 558 -31.17 -5.19 6.44
N LEU A 559 -30.28 -6.15 6.65
CA LEU A 559 -28.85 -5.89 6.78
C LEU A 559 -28.29 -5.25 5.51
N ARG A 560 -28.70 -5.74 4.33
CA ARG A 560 -28.29 -5.13 3.06
C ARG A 560 -28.75 -3.67 2.94
N ASN A 561 -29.98 -3.38 3.32
CA ASN A 561 -30.53 -2.03 3.26
C ASN A 561 -29.80 -1.09 4.23
N TYR A 562 -29.57 -1.53 5.47
CA TYR A 562 -28.77 -0.80 6.46
C TYR A 562 -27.36 -0.49 5.92
N LEU A 563 -26.67 -1.48 5.35
CA LEU A 563 -25.34 -1.26 4.77
C LEU A 563 -25.35 -0.21 3.64
N LYS A 564 -26.40 -0.17 2.81
CA LYS A 564 -26.54 0.81 1.72
C LYS A 564 -26.85 2.24 2.18
N GLU A 565 -27.28 2.44 3.41
CA GLU A 565 -27.42 3.78 3.97
C GLU A 565 -26.06 4.45 4.09
N HIS A 566 -25.02 3.65 4.37
CA HIS A 566 -23.66 4.09 4.66
C HIS A 566 -22.61 3.75 3.58
N ILE A 567 -22.95 2.88 2.63
CA ILE A 567 -22.04 2.40 1.56
C ILE A 567 -22.73 2.54 0.21
N ASP A 568 -21.99 2.95 -0.82
CA ASP A 568 -22.51 3.08 -2.18
C ASP A 568 -22.99 1.71 -2.72
N ALA A 569 -24.20 1.71 -3.29
CA ALA A 569 -24.78 0.52 -3.91
C ALA A 569 -24.30 0.37 -5.35
N TYR A 570 -24.00 -0.86 -5.77
CA TYR A 570 -23.68 -1.15 -7.16
C TYR A 570 -24.90 -0.90 -8.06
N ASN A 571 -24.70 -0.13 -9.13
CA ASN A 571 -25.74 0.16 -10.12
C ASN A 571 -25.36 -0.45 -11.48
N PRO A 572 -26.05 -1.53 -11.93
CA PRO A 572 -25.77 -2.18 -13.21
C PRO A 572 -26.18 -1.36 -14.44
N ARG A 573 -27.02 -0.32 -14.29
CA ARG A 573 -27.63 0.42 -15.43
C ARG A 573 -27.38 1.92 -15.45
N GLY A 574 -26.81 2.52 -14.42
CA GLY A 574 -26.69 3.97 -14.30
C GLY A 574 -25.26 4.38 -14.02
N THR A 575 -24.69 5.16 -14.95
CA THR A 575 -23.46 5.93 -14.83
C THR A 575 -22.37 5.18 -14.07
N LYS A 576 -21.46 4.56 -14.82
CA LYS A 576 -20.05 4.69 -14.44
C LYS A 576 -19.88 6.10 -13.87
N SER A 577 -19.72 6.23 -12.55
CA SER A 577 -18.73 7.15 -12.02
C SER A 577 -17.36 6.59 -12.43
N THR A 578 -17.17 6.38 -13.73
CA THR A 578 -16.00 6.95 -14.34
C THR A 578 -16.07 8.40 -13.90
N LYS A 579 -15.30 8.74 -12.85
CA LYS A 579 -14.32 9.79 -13.09
C LYS A 579 -13.90 9.54 -14.55
N PRO A 580 -14.28 10.39 -15.53
CA PRO A 580 -13.68 10.25 -16.85
C PRO A 580 -12.20 10.09 -16.58
N ASP A 581 -11.51 9.19 -17.28
CA ASP A 581 -10.04 9.10 -17.23
C ASP A 581 -9.53 10.53 -17.40
N PHE A 582 -9.31 11.21 -16.27
CA PHE A 582 -8.94 12.59 -16.20
C PHE A 582 -7.47 12.45 -15.91
N PRO A 583 -6.61 12.54 -16.94
CA PRO A 583 -5.23 12.12 -16.82
C PRO A 583 -4.44 13.04 -15.89
N PHE A 584 -5.03 14.16 -15.46
CA PHE A 584 -4.40 15.15 -14.63
C PHE A 584 -4.86 15.05 -13.18
N ARG A 585 -3.93 15.23 -12.26
CA ARG A 585 -4.24 15.40 -10.85
C ARG A 585 -4.83 16.81 -10.63
N VAL A 586 -6.02 16.89 -10.07
CA VAL A 586 -6.61 18.17 -9.64
C VAL A 586 -5.97 18.61 -8.33
N ILE A 587 -5.57 19.87 -8.22
CA ILE A 587 -5.04 20.45 -6.98
C ILE A 587 -6.20 21.10 -6.20
N PRO A 588 -6.41 20.75 -4.91
CA PRO A 588 -7.38 21.43 -4.05
C PRO A 588 -7.12 22.93 -4.04
N PHE A 589 -8.17 23.75 -4.05
CA PHE A 589 -8.06 25.21 -4.17
C PHE A 589 -7.09 25.85 -3.14
N GLU A 590 -7.03 25.30 -1.93
CA GLU A 590 -6.13 25.73 -0.85
C GLU A 590 -4.63 25.54 -1.14
N ASP A 591 -4.29 24.57 -2.00
CA ASP A 591 -2.91 24.22 -2.38
C ASP A 591 -2.47 24.84 -3.72
N VAL A 592 -3.38 25.55 -4.40
CA VAL A 592 -3.11 26.16 -5.71
C VAL A 592 -2.17 27.35 -5.56
N LYS A 593 -1.00 27.25 -6.22
CA LYS A 593 -0.14 28.40 -6.54
C LYS A 593 -0.21 28.65 -8.05
N PRO A 594 -1.06 29.58 -8.51
CA PRO A 594 -1.35 29.78 -9.93
C PRO A 594 -0.08 29.95 -10.75
N TYR A 595 0.07 29.16 -11.80
CA TYR A 595 1.21 29.21 -12.73
C TYR A 595 2.58 28.95 -12.09
N VAL A 596 2.61 28.35 -10.89
CA VAL A 596 3.83 27.88 -10.22
C VAL A 596 3.81 26.36 -10.10
N ASN A 597 2.80 25.80 -9.43
CA ASN A 597 2.59 24.35 -9.30
C ASN A 597 1.37 23.85 -10.10
N SER A 598 0.64 24.77 -10.72
CA SER A 598 -0.69 24.50 -11.28
C SER A 598 -0.94 25.28 -12.57
N ILE A 599 -1.71 24.68 -13.47
CA ILE A 599 -2.21 25.29 -14.70
C ILE A 599 -3.73 25.12 -14.73
N PRO A 600 -4.51 26.11 -15.19
CA PRO A 600 -5.95 25.96 -15.33
C PRO A 600 -6.30 24.93 -16.42
N PHE A 601 -7.15 23.98 -16.06
CA PHE A 601 -7.86 23.12 -16.99
C PHE A 601 -9.24 23.71 -17.25
N ILE A 602 -9.51 24.00 -18.52
CA ILE A 602 -10.82 24.45 -18.96
C ILE A 602 -11.49 23.24 -19.59
N ASN A 603 -12.51 22.72 -18.90
CA ASN A 603 -13.23 21.52 -19.32
C ASN A 603 -14.19 21.81 -20.48
N ILE A 604 -13.61 22.17 -21.62
CA ILE A 604 -14.31 22.33 -22.89
C ILE A 604 -13.75 21.32 -23.89
N GLU A 605 -14.63 20.72 -24.67
CA GLU A 605 -14.26 19.90 -25.82
C GLU A 605 -14.18 20.79 -27.06
N VAL A 606 -12.96 21.08 -27.48
CA VAL A 606 -12.68 21.91 -28.65
C VAL A 606 -12.82 21.06 -29.90
N ALA A 607 -13.77 21.43 -30.77
CA ALA A 607 -13.97 20.71 -32.01
C ALA A 607 -12.80 20.97 -32.97
N ALA A 608 -12.09 19.92 -33.33
CA ALA A 608 -11.25 19.88 -34.50
C ALA A 608 -12.10 19.76 -35.78
N GLY A 609 -13.42 20.00 -35.77
CA GLY A 609 -14.30 20.09 -36.95
C GLY A 609 -14.69 21.55 -37.26
N ASN A 610 -15.99 21.83 -37.41
CA ASN A 610 -16.54 23.19 -37.28
C ASN A 610 -16.43 23.68 -35.82
N PHE A 611 -17.19 24.69 -35.42
CA PHE A 611 -17.35 25.04 -34.00
C PHE A 611 -18.11 23.93 -33.27
N SER A 612 -17.70 23.65 -32.02
CA SER A 612 -18.39 22.70 -31.14
C SER A 612 -19.84 23.13 -30.88
N GLU A 613 -20.68 22.18 -30.45
CA GLU A 613 -21.97 22.51 -29.83
C GLU A 613 -21.75 23.41 -28.61
N GLU A 614 -22.80 24.13 -28.21
CA GLU A 614 -22.78 25.03 -27.04
C GLU A 614 -22.41 24.25 -25.77
N GLN A 615 -21.41 24.76 -25.06
CA GLN A 615 -20.96 24.18 -23.79
C GLN A 615 -21.12 25.20 -22.66
N PRO A 616 -21.62 24.78 -21.48
CA PRO A 616 -21.69 25.65 -20.31
C PRO A 616 -20.27 26.06 -19.89
N ILE A 617 -20.14 27.27 -19.35
CA ILE A 617 -18.87 27.71 -18.76
C ILE A 617 -18.71 26.99 -17.43
N GLU A 618 -17.89 25.94 -17.41
CA GLU A 618 -17.60 25.18 -16.19
C GLU A 618 -16.68 25.95 -15.22
N GLU A 619 -16.71 25.53 -13.94
CA GLU A 619 -15.85 26.03 -12.88
C GLU A 619 -14.36 25.85 -13.21
N LEU A 620 -13.57 26.87 -12.88
CA LEU A 620 -12.14 26.88 -13.17
C LEU A 620 -11.41 25.82 -12.33
N THR A 621 -11.01 24.72 -12.97
CA THR A 621 -10.31 23.61 -12.32
C THR A 621 -8.81 23.80 -12.43
N TRP A 622 -8.07 23.67 -11.33
CA TRP A 622 -6.60 23.72 -11.35
C TRP A 622 -6.02 22.32 -11.38
N ILE A 623 -5.17 22.06 -12.37
CA ILE A 623 -4.44 20.79 -12.47
C ILE A 623 -2.98 20.98 -12.11
N GLU A 624 -2.38 19.95 -11.53
CA GLU A 624 -0.94 19.86 -11.36
C GLU A 624 -0.26 19.94 -12.73
N THR A 625 0.80 20.72 -12.81
CA THR A 625 1.52 20.93 -14.07
C THR A 625 2.08 19.61 -14.60
N PRO A 626 1.67 19.15 -15.80
CA PRO A 626 2.21 17.92 -16.38
C PRO A 626 3.72 17.99 -16.51
N PHE A 627 4.42 16.87 -16.33
CA PHE A 627 5.89 16.80 -16.24
C PHE A 627 6.62 17.46 -17.43
N SER A 628 6.00 17.47 -18.61
CA SER A 628 6.55 18.06 -19.82
C SER A 628 6.30 19.58 -19.96
N VAL A 629 5.59 20.21 -19.03
CA VAL A 629 5.10 21.59 -19.11
C VAL A 629 5.64 22.45 -17.96
N SER A 630 6.34 23.52 -18.31
CA SER A 630 6.66 24.59 -17.36
C SER A 630 5.45 25.49 -17.17
N ALA A 631 5.04 25.68 -15.91
CA ALA A 631 3.97 26.60 -15.54
C ALA A 631 4.35 28.03 -15.92
N LYS A 632 3.54 28.67 -16.77
CA LYS A 632 3.72 30.06 -17.21
C LYS A 632 2.39 30.78 -17.19
N GLU A 633 2.42 32.04 -16.82
CA GLU A 633 1.23 32.87 -16.79
C GLU A 633 0.53 32.90 -18.16
N GLY A 634 -0.79 32.71 -18.15
CA GLY A 634 -1.61 32.64 -19.35
C GLY A 634 -1.64 31.27 -20.04
N TYR A 635 -0.98 30.24 -19.52
CA TYR A 635 -1.12 28.88 -20.06
C TYR A 635 -2.38 28.20 -19.55
N PHE A 636 -3.05 27.39 -20.38
CA PHE A 636 -4.23 26.62 -20.00
C PHE A 636 -4.37 25.35 -20.84
N VAL A 637 -5.13 24.38 -20.35
CA VAL A 637 -5.34 23.08 -21.01
C VAL A 637 -6.80 22.88 -21.40
N CYS A 638 -7.05 22.38 -22.61
CA CYS A 638 -8.35 21.93 -23.07
C CYS A 638 -8.23 20.59 -23.82
N LYS A 639 -9.32 19.85 -23.92
CA LYS A 639 -9.40 18.63 -24.73
C LYS A 639 -9.79 18.96 -26.17
N VAL A 640 -9.12 18.36 -27.14
CA VAL A 640 -9.44 18.52 -28.58
C VAL A 640 -10.05 17.23 -29.10
N VAL A 641 -11.21 17.36 -29.76
CA VAL A 641 -11.97 16.22 -30.31
C VAL A 641 -12.23 16.43 -31.80
N GLY A 642 -11.92 15.42 -32.61
CA GLY A 642 -12.13 15.40 -34.05
C GLY A 642 -10.84 15.21 -34.86
N GLU A 643 -11.00 14.89 -36.14
CA GLU A 643 -9.92 14.42 -37.01
C GLU A 643 -9.38 15.48 -37.99
N SER A 644 -9.95 16.70 -38.03
CA SER A 644 -9.48 17.70 -39.02
C SER A 644 -8.10 18.30 -38.70
N MET A 645 -7.51 17.97 -37.55
CA MET A 645 -6.18 18.44 -37.14
C MET A 645 -5.18 17.28 -36.93
N ASN A 646 -5.53 16.05 -37.33
CA ASN A 646 -4.80 14.82 -37.00
C ASN A 646 -3.36 14.73 -37.52
N ARG A 647 -2.92 15.63 -38.41
CA ARG A 647 -1.48 15.73 -38.76
C ARG A 647 -0.63 16.30 -37.63
N LYS A 648 -1.23 17.07 -36.71
CA LYS A 648 -0.54 17.76 -35.63
C LYS A 648 -1.12 17.46 -34.25
N ILE A 649 -2.42 17.23 -34.16
CA ILE A 649 -3.17 17.00 -32.92
C ILE A 649 -4.04 15.76 -33.14
N PRO A 650 -3.65 14.60 -32.58
CA PRO A 650 -4.48 13.41 -32.59
C PRO A 650 -5.85 13.66 -31.95
N ASN A 651 -6.86 12.90 -32.37
CA ASN A 651 -8.19 13.00 -31.79
C ASN A 651 -8.19 12.55 -30.31
N GLY A 652 -8.86 13.32 -29.46
CA GLY A 652 -8.94 13.07 -28.02
C GLY A 652 -7.75 13.61 -27.22
N SER A 653 -6.79 14.29 -27.87
CA SER A 653 -5.61 14.84 -27.21
C SER A 653 -5.94 16.02 -26.29
N TYR A 654 -5.29 16.05 -25.12
CA TYR A 654 -5.23 17.25 -24.30
C TYR A 654 -4.14 18.17 -24.83
N CYS A 655 -4.49 19.44 -25.01
CA CYS A 655 -3.62 20.42 -25.65
C CYS A 655 -3.34 21.59 -24.71
N LEU A 656 -2.07 21.98 -24.65
CA LEU A 656 -1.62 23.17 -23.96
C LEU A 656 -1.75 24.38 -24.88
N PHE A 657 -2.42 25.42 -24.40
CA PHE A 657 -2.58 26.70 -25.07
C PHE A 657 -1.92 27.81 -24.28
N LYS A 658 -1.43 28.83 -25.00
CA LYS A 658 -1.05 30.11 -24.43
C LYS A 658 -2.14 31.12 -24.75
N LYS A 659 -2.64 31.84 -23.75
CA LYS A 659 -3.59 32.95 -23.90
C LYS A 659 -3.05 33.93 -24.94
N ASP A 660 -3.93 34.33 -25.83
CA ASP A 660 -3.59 35.14 -26.99
C ASP A 660 -2.83 36.43 -26.60
N PRO A 661 -1.55 36.58 -26.99
CA PRO A 661 -0.73 37.74 -26.62
C PRO A 661 -1.03 38.99 -27.46
N GLY A 662 -1.88 38.88 -28.50
CA GLY A 662 -2.05 39.91 -29.52
C GLY A 662 -0.94 39.87 -30.59
N GLY A 663 -1.20 40.47 -31.76
CA GLY A 663 -0.29 40.48 -32.90
C GLY A 663 -0.76 39.64 -34.10
N SER A 664 0.13 39.40 -35.07
CA SER A 664 -0.18 38.56 -36.23
C SER A 664 -0.16 37.08 -35.83
N ARG A 665 -1.23 36.35 -36.17
CA ARG A 665 -1.41 34.92 -35.90
C ARG A 665 -1.35 34.07 -37.17
N ASN A 666 -0.93 34.70 -38.28
CA ASN A 666 -0.95 34.09 -39.60
C ASN A 666 0.01 32.89 -39.65
N GLY A 667 -0.53 31.69 -39.84
CA GLY A 667 0.20 30.42 -39.84
C GLY A 667 0.15 29.66 -38.52
N ASP A 668 -0.29 30.28 -37.43
CA ASP A 668 -0.40 29.63 -36.11
C ASP A 668 -1.64 28.76 -36.01
N ILE A 669 -1.59 27.71 -35.18
CA ILE A 669 -2.78 26.94 -34.81
C ILE A 669 -3.44 27.64 -33.62
N VAL A 670 -4.68 28.06 -33.79
CA VAL A 670 -5.40 28.89 -32.82
C VAL A 670 -6.63 28.18 -32.28
N LEU A 671 -6.92 28.44 -31.00
CA LEU A 671 -8.22 28.17 -30.39
C LEU A 671 -9.11 29.39 -30.65
N ALA A 672 -10.11 29.18 -31.49
CA ALA A 672 -11.08 30.18 -31.89
C ALA A 672 -12.42 29.95 -31.19
N GLU A 673 -13.05 31.04 -30.77
CA GLU A 673 -14.37 31.10 -30.15
C GLU A 673 -15.31 31.90 -31.07
N SER A 674 -16.54 31.42 -31.24
CA SER A 674 -17.59 32.10 -32.01
C SER A 674 -18.88 32.21 -31.20
N PHE A 675 -19.56 33.36 -31.33
CA PHE A 675 -20.90 33.61 -30.81
C PHE A 675 -21.92 33.41 -31.93
N LEU A 676 -22.42 32.19 -32.10
CA LEU A 676 -23.54 31.95 -32.99
C LEU A 676 -24.83 32.09 -32.17
N ILE A 677 -25.56 33.19 -32.40
CA ILE A 677 -26.92 33.54 -31.92
C ILE A 677 -26.98 34.51 -30.72
N ASP A 678 -27.86 35.51 -30.86
CA ASP A 678 -28.04 36.69 -30.00
C ASP A 678 -28.78 36.38 -28.68
N ASP A 679 -28.17 35.64 -27.77
CA ASP A 679 -28.64 35.64 -26.37
C ASP A 679 -27.45 35.60 -25.40
N SER A 680 -27.34 36.64 -24.57
CA SER A 680 -26.15 36.92 -23.74
C SER A 680 -25.95 35.95 -22.55
N ASP A 681 -26.84 34.98 -22.38
CA ASP A 681 -26.90 34.12 -21.19
C ASP A 681 -26.64 32.62 -21.47
N PHE A 682 -26.48 32.16 -22.72
CA PHE A 682 -26.32 30.73 -23.04
C PHE A 682 -25.31 30.44 -24.17
N GLY A 683 -24.16 29.84 -23.81
CA GLY A 683 -23.35 28.99 -24.69
C GLY A 683 -22.33 29.67 -25.63
N LYS A 684 -21.16 29.02 -25.83
CA LYS A 684 -20.10 29.42 -26.78
C LYS A 684 -19.58 28.20 -27.52
N GLY A 685 -19.31 28.33 -28.83
CA GLY A 685 -18.70 27.28 -29.65
C GLY A 685 -17.19 27.50 -29.83
N TYR A 686 -16.40 26.42 -29.75
CA TYR A 686 -14.94 26.46 -29.89
C TYR A 686 -14.46 25.60 -31.05
N THR A 687 -13.45 26.07 -31.79
CA THR A 687 -12.76 25.31 -32.83
C THR A 687 -11.26 25.50 -32.78
N ILE A 688 -10.51 24.51 -33.28
CA ILE A 688 -9.05 24.59 -33.45
C ILE A 688 -8.65 24.37 -34.90
N LYS A 689 -7.93 25.35 -35.45
CA LYS A 689 -7.53 25.40 -36.87
C LYS A 689 -6.27 26.23 -37.06
N GLN A 690 -5.60 26.05 -38.21
CA GLN A 690 -4.53 26.96 -38.60
C GLN A 690 -5.15 28.28 -39.11
N TYR A 691 -4.72 29.39 -38.52
CA TYR A 691 -5.23 30.73 -38.81
C TYR A 691 -4.54 31.32 -40.04
N HIS A 692 -5.33 31.87 -40.96
CA HIS A 692 -4.85 32.67 -42.07
C HIS A 692 -5.70 33.92 -42.24
N SER A 693 -5.08 35.07 -42.48
CA SER A 693 -5.81 36.33 -42.71
C SER A 693 -5.40 36.96 -44.03
N GLU A 694 -6.38 37.35 -44.83
CA GLU A 694 -6.17 38.23 -45.98
C GLU A 694 -6.50 39.66 -45.57
N LYS A 695 -5.69 40.62 -46.02
CA LYS A 695 -5.86 42.04 -45.72
C LYS A 695 -6.01 42.81 -47.02
N SER A 696 -7.02 43.68 -47.09
CA SER A 696 -7.19 44.64 -48.18
C SER A 696 -6.77 46.03 -47.71
N ILE A 697 -6.06 46.76 -48.58
CA ILE A 697 -5.62 48.13 -48.33
C ILE A 697 -6.65 49.07 -48.94
N SER A 698 -7.18 49.98 -48.13
CA SER A 698 -8.05 51.09 -48.57
C SER A 698 -7.39 52.43 -48.24
N GLU A 699 -7.91 53.54 -48.78
CA GLU A 699 -7.39 54.88 -48.54
C GLU A 699 -7.44 55.30 -47.04
N ASP A 700 -8.29 54.66 -46.24
CA ASP A 700 -8.48 54.95 -44.80
C ASP A 700 -7.73 53.98 -43.84
N GLY A 701 -7.01 52.98 -44.35
CA GLY A 701 -6.23 52.03 -43.53
C GLY A 701 -6.30 50.57 -43.98
N TRP A 702 -5.67 49.69 -43.18
CA TRP A 702 -5.65 48.24 -43.41
C TRP A 702 -6.85 47.58 -42.70
N HIS A 703 -7.67 46.86 -43.46
CA HIS A 703 -8.77 46.04 -42.91
C HIS A 703 -8.57 44.56 -43.26
N HIS A 704 -9.01 43.66 -42.38
CA HIS A 704 -9.07 42.23 -42.68
C HIS A 704 -10.19 41.98 -43.70
N SER A 705 -9.85 41.48 -44.89
CA SER A 705 -10.83 41.17 -45.93
C SER A 705 -11.48 39.81 -45.71
N SER A 706 -10.75 38.85 -45.13
CA SER A 706 -11.27 37.53 -44.75
C SER A 706 -10.37 36.88 -43.69
N ILE A 707 -10.97 36.05 -42.83
CA ILE A 707 -10.24 35.11 -41.96
C ILE A 707 -10.54 33.70 -42.44
N ILE A 708 -9.49 32.92 -42.71
CA ILE A 708 -9.58 31.54 -43.18
C ILE A 708 -8.97 30.63 -42.12
N LEU A 709 -9.78 29.75 -41.54
CA LEU A 709 -9.36 28.70 -40.62
C LEU A 709 -9.21 27.38 -41.38
N LYS A 710 -7.96 26.94 -41.54
CA LYS A 710 -7.59 25.79 -42.37
C LYS A 710 -7.48 24.52 -41.53
N PRO A 711 -8.05 23.38 -41.98
CA PRO A 711 -7.81 22.08 -41.36
C PRO A 711 -6.38 21.61 -41.68
N MET A 712 -5.81 20.79 -40.79
CA MET A 712 -4.54 20.11 -40.95
C MET A 712 -4.74 18.59 -40.80
N SER A 713 -5.43 17.99 -41.77
CA SER A 713 -5.78 16.56 -41.75
C SER A 713 -5.11 15.78 -42.88
N ASN A 714 -4.97 14.47 -42.67
CA ASN A 714 -4.66 13.52 -43.73
C ASN A 714 -5.84 13.25 -44.65
N ASN A 715 -7.07 13.61 -44.24
CA ASN A 715 -8.26 13.48 -45.05
C ASN A 715 -8.52 14.79 -45.85
N PRO A 716 -8.55 14.75 -47.20
CA PRO A 716 -8.73 15.94 -48.03
C PRO A 716 -10.16 16.49 -48.05
N TYR A 717 -11.15 15.79 -47.48
CA TYR A 717 -12.55 16.22 -47.50
C TYR A 717 -12.89 17.31 -46.47
N TYR A 718 -11.97 17.66 -45.56
CA TYR A 718 -12.19 18.78 -44.64
C TYR A 718 -12.03 20.12 -45.35
N GLN A 719 -13.04 20.98 -45.24
CA GLN A 719 -13.07 22.29 -45.89
C GLN A 719 -12.56 23.39 -44.96
N ASN A 720 -12.12 24.51 -45.56
CA ASN A 720 -11.77 25.71 -44.81
C ASN A 720 -13.02 26.38 -44.24
N ILE A 721 -12.92 26.93 -43.03
CA ILE A 721 -13.94 27.86 -42.52
C ILE A 721 -13.50 29.26 -42.94
N VAL A 722 -14.31 29.94 -43.74
CA VAL A 722 -14.04 31.29 -44.24
C VAL A 722 -15.02 32.23 -43.56
N LEU A 723 -14.50 33.17 -42.77
CA LEU A 723 -15.28 34.19 -42.07
C LEU A 723 -15.17 35.52 -42.82
N SER A 724 -16.31 36.13 -43.11
CA SER A 724 -16.40 37.40 -43.85
C SER A 724 -17.13 38.49 -43.07
N ASN A 725 -16.70 39.74 -43.22
CA ASN A 725 -17.32 40.97 -42.71
C ASN A 725 -17.98 40.86 -41.31
N ASP A 726 -19.28 40.56 -41.24
CA ASP A 726 -20.09 40.54 -40.01
C ASP A 726 -19.71 39.39 -39.06
N GLU A 727 -19.19 38.28 -39.60
CA GLU A 727 -18.78 37.10 -38.81
C GLU A 727 -17.45 37.32 -38.07
N ILE A 728 -16.62 38.25 -38.54
CA ILE A 728 -15.34 38.60 -37.91
C ILE A 728 -15.58 39.32 -36.57
N VAL A 729 -16.69 40.06 -36.44
CA VAL A 729 -17.03 40.80 -35.22
C VAL A 729 -17.49 39.86 -34.09
N LYS A 730 -18.01 38.68 -34.43
CA LYS A 730 -18.48 37.65 -33.48
C LYS A 730 -17.43 36.55 -33.21
N PHE A 731 -16.16 36.85 -33.45
CA PHE A 731 -15.07 35.88 -33.44
C PHE A 731 -13.90 36.36 -32.57
N ASN A 732 -13.47 35.52 -31.62
CA ASN A 732 -12.32 35.81 -30.76
C ASN A 732 -11.31 34.67 -30.75
N ILE A 733 -10.02 35.01 -30.72
CA ILE A 733 -8.96 34.04 -30.44
C ILE A 733 -8.75 33.97 -28.93
N ARG A 734 -8.89 32.77 -28.37
CA ARG A 734 -8.70 32.52 -26.93
C ARG A 734 -7.30 32.07 -26.59
N GLY A 735 -6.62 31.39 -27.51
CA GLY A 735 -5.24 30.99 -27.32
C GLY A 735 -4.57 30.47 -28.58
N VAL A 736 -3.26 30.36 -28.50
CA VAL A 736 -2.40 29.76 -29.53
C VAL A 736 -1.92 28.40 -29.01
N PHE A 737 -2.04 27.38 -29.86
CA PHE A 737 -1.61 26.02 -29.55
C PHE A 737 -0.10 25.97 -29.33
N VAL A 738 0.32 25.35 -28.21
CA VAL A 738 1.73 25.15 -27.87
C VAL A 738 2.15 23.73 -28.22
N LYS A 739 1.45 22.74 -27.66
CA LYS A 739 1.72 21.31 -27.88
C LYS A 739 0.60 20.42 -27.34
N VAL A 740 0.61 19.15 -27.75
CA VAL A 740 -0.13 18.07 -27.09
C VAL A 740 0.60 17.70 -25.79
N ILE A 741 -0.15 17.38 -24.75
CA ILE A 741 0.35 16.92 -23.47
C ILE A 741 -0.10 15.47 -23.24
N ASP A 742 0.83 14.64 -22.78
CA ASP A 742 0.63 13.22 -22.47
C ASP A 742 0.33 12.99 -20.98
#